data_AF-A0A9J6P1R0-F1
#
_entry.id   AF-A0A9J6P1R0-F1
#
_cell.length_a   1.000
_cell.length_b   1.000
_cell.length_c   1.000
_cell.angle_alpha   90.00
_cell.angle_beta   90.00
_cell.angle_gamma   90.00
#
_symmetry.space_group_name_H-M   'P 1'
#
loop_
_entity.id
_entity.type
_entity.pdbx_description
1 polymer ?
#
loop_
_entity_poly.entity_id
_entity_poly.type
_entity_poly.pdbx_seq_one_letter_code
_entity_poly.pdbx_strand_id
1 'polypeptide(L)'
;MNKSIRNKLCCFSAIVFLFGASSQYALGSTVNSEYREIVDGIEYIEKEIFKGNNSKYRVNELSIDLNNEDVGVIFAKEKQYSLGKSELSEHVNEAIEQGNRVVAGINGDFFNVKAGVSVGPHVEYGEILTSFTSTTDRNKYPLIVQRKNNKVSIEKLVFSGGLKVLKGYGDSDIPDGVIDDSEILKYSFDSVNRYEEFDVNRYKVSNYMTVTTPNYSEDRRLRKSSYAPNEILVVLNNVKSQSSELLDSGLKLDKEYRGEVVSIGGNEDGYIPKNGIIIAASGNKAEWLKENVEIGDQIRLKASFGDQEIERIMAAYSYLVEDGKGYSEEKLKEAGYQGGLLTLQRSRTALGIDKKGNLVAVTVEGGTAANEYSDGASLSEFALILEEMGLQTAVNLDGGGSTEITLKSYAEEEFKIINKPEDGKERKISNSLLFTTKDNKSDKKVDSISLKEPFVILKNSSIPLNVKAENKYGFEVNVDAAEVKWKVSDSSSEIANGIFNAGNANGLVMIEGKYDNKKAVTYAIVIDELDKVEINSGYEMHLNKGDEFQFKAIGKSSYLGEIELNKNNIEWKLNGKIGKIDEAGKLITSNSGIGIVSCSVGDKVTEVKVKVGQDHALIDGFEEKKFYYDVDGFMGGKGSVSQEKAYNGNNSFKITYDYSSWNKEYNGTINLKINGQESPKTSYGRPEYISAMVYGDGKAPWMRASFTDANGEEFIVDMASNIDWNGWREVRGEMPSEVALPIKLEKIYFVETHKEIEKKSGEIFIDDIMFIYKDAYKNTKKELTTKIEGIYPSNNMSINNRKFAIKAKLYDEVTAIDPYSIKVLVDGVEARFSYNEKSKELIAVPDKVLKNGAHIITINAKNIYGESARRLKIDVNVE
;
A
#
# COMPACT_ATOMS: atom_id res chain seq x y z
N MET A 1 -28.73 -34.63 44.19
CA MET A 1 -27.77 -35.73 44.01
C MET A 1 -27.27 -35.70 42.57
N ASN A 2 -26.02 -35.25 42.40
CA ASN A 2 -25.12 -35.26 41.24
C ASN A 2 -25.68 -35.51 39.81
N LYS A 3 -25.54 -34.49 38.95
CA LYS A 3 -25.03 -34.69 37.58
C LYS A 3 -23.93 -33.66 37.28
N SER A 4 -22.71 -34.16 37.44
CA SER A 4 -21.44 -33.55 37.09
C SER A 4 -21.35 -33.26 35.59
N ILE A 5 -20.93 -32.03 35.31
CA ILE A 5 -19.98 -31.59 34.26
C ILE A 5 -19.45 -32.73 33.37
N ARG A 6 -19.71 -32.61 32.07
CA ARG A 6 -18.93 -33.24 31.00
C ARG A 6 -18.60 -32.16 29.98
N ASN A 7 -17.40 -31.60 30.09
CA ASN A 7 -16.72 -30.95 28.98
C ASN A 7 -16.64 -31.96 27.84
N LYS A 8 -17.19 -31.63 26.68
CA LYS A 8 -16.89 -32.31 25.42
C LYS A 8 -16.04 -31.36 24.59
N LEU A 9 -14.72 -31.44 24.75
CA LEU A 9 -13.86 -31.42 23.57
C LEU A 9 -14.22 -32.69 22.80
N CYS A 10 -14.96 -32.57 21.72
CA CYS A 10 -15.10 -33.67 20.77
C CYS A 10 -13.90 -33.63 19.83
N CYS A 11 -12.76 -34.19 20.26
CA CYS A 11 -11.83 -34.79 19.31
C CYS A 11 -12.58 -35.96 18.67
N PHE A 12 -13.06 -35.80 17.44
CA PHE A 12 -13.53 -36.94 16.69
C PHE A 12 -12.32 -37.80 16.34
N SER A 13 -12.27 -38.99 16.95
CA SER A 13 -11.37 -40.07 16.56
C SER A 13 -11.46 -40.29 15.04
N ALA A 14 -10.32 -40.39 14.37
CA ALA A 14 -10.20 -40.69 12.95
C ALA A 14 -11.16 -41.83 12.54
N ILE A 15 -12.20 -41.50 11.77
CA ILE A 15 -12.95 -42.49 11.01
C ILE A 15 -12.14 -42.71 9.72
N VAL A 16 -11.36 -43.78 9.70
CA VAL A 16 -10.75 -44.27 8.46
C VAL A 16 -11.88 -44.81 7.59
N PHE A 17 -12.37 -44.03 6.63
CA PHE A 17 -13.14 -44.58 5.52
C PHE A 17 -12.18 -45.32 4.58
N LEU A 18 -11.97 -46.60 4.86
CA LEU A 18 -11.36 -47.52 3.89
C LEU A 18 -12.38 -47.81 2.80
N PHE A 19 -12.45 -46.95 1.78
CA PHE A 19 -13.05 -47.33 0.51
C PHE A 19 -12.08 -48.25 -0.22
N GLY A 20 -12.38 -49.55 -0.18
CA GLY A 20 -11.73 -50.54 -1.03
C GLY A 20 -12.15 -50.33 -2.49
N ALA A 21 -11.36 -49.56 -3.22
CA ALA A 21 -11.23 -49.67 -4.67
C ALA A 21 -9.88 -49.08 -5.09
N SER A 22 -9.06 -49.89 -5.74
CA SER A 22 -7.84 -49.49 -6.42
C SER A 22 -8.16 -48.43 -7.48
N SER A 23 -7.90 -47.16 -7.18
CA SER A 23 -7.81 -46.09 -8.16
C SER A 23 -6.60 -45.22 -7.84
N GLN A 24 -5.90 -44.77 -8.87
CA GLN A 24 -4.70 -43.93 -8.79
C GLN A 24 -5.01 -42.48 -8.34
N TYR A 25 -6.23 -42.22 -7.82
CA TYR A 25 -6.84 -40.89 -7.68
C TYR A 25 -7.49 -40.61 -6.31
N ALA A 26 -7.43 -41.51 -5.32
CA ALA A 26 -7.95 -41.19 -3.98
C ALA A 26 -7.08 -40.09 -3.31
N LEU A 27 -7.68 -39.05 -2.74
CA LEU A 27 -6.95 -38.25 -1.74
C LEU A 27 -6.56 -39.19 -0.59
N GLY A 28 -5.39 -38.97 -0.01
CA GLY A 28 -4.99 -39.78 1.12
C GLY A 28 -5.65 -39.33 2.43
N SER A 29 -5.17 -39.84 3.55
CA SER A 29 -5.87 -39.72 4.83
C SER A 29 -5.83 -38.31 5.41
N THR A 30 -6.96 -37.82 5.91
CA THR A 30 -7.00 -36.69 6.85
C THR A 30 -6.32 -37.09 8.14
N VAL A 31 -5.33 -36.31 8.58
CA VAL A 31 -4.52 -36.63 9.77
C VAL A 31 -4.92 -35.76 10.96
N ASN A 32 -5.21 -34.48 10.72
CA ASN A 32 -5.72 -33.55 11.72
C ASN A 32 -6.90 -32.77 11.15
N SER A 33 -7.85 -32.42 12.03
CA SER A 33 -8.94 -31.53 11.70
C SER A 33 -9.31 -30.67 12.91
N GLU A 34 -9.49 -29.37 12.69
CA GLU A 34 -10.02 -28.44 13.69
C GLU A 34 -11.37 -27.91 13.22
N TYR A 35 -12.36 -27.85 14.12
CA TYR A 35 -13.70 -27.36 13.82
C TYR A 35 -14.00 -26.16 14.71
N ARG A 36 -14.61 -25.14 14.12
CA ARG A 36 -15.05 -23.93 14.79
C ARG A 36 -16.40 -23.49 14.25
N GLU A 37 -17.40 -23.39 15.13
CA GLU A 37 -18.64 -22.66 14.82
C GLU A 37 -18.34 -21.16 14.97
N ILE A 38 -18.38 -20.41 13.87
CA ILE A 38 -18.11 -18.96 13.88
C ILE A 38 -19.33 -18.24 14.43
N VAL A 39 -20.49 -18.52 13.84
CA VAL A 39 -21.83 -18.12 14.27
C VAL A 39 -22.81 -19.19 13.83
N ASP A 40 -24.04 -19.14 14.33
CA ASP A 40 -25.11 -20.00 13.81
C ASP A 40 -25.24 -19.79 12.29
N GLY A 41 -25.13 -20.88 11.52
CA GLY A 41 -25.12 -20.86 10.05
C GLY A 41 -23.76 -20.60 9.37
N ILE A 42 -22.66 -20.34 10.10
CA ILE A 42 -21.31 -20.25 9.53
C ILE A 42 -20.33 -21.11 10.34
N GLU A 43 -19.77 -22.11 9.68
CA GLU A 43 -18.82 -23.06 10.27
C GLU A 43 -17.47 -23.00 9.55
N TYR A 44 -16.38 -23.18 10.29
CA TYR A 44 -15.02 -23.28 9.78
C TYR A 44 -14.42 -24.65 10.13
N ILE A 45 -13.74 -25.25 9.16
CA ILE A 45 -13.00 -26.49 9.34
C ILE A 45 -11.61 -26.34 8.71
N GLU A 46 -10.58 -26.60 9.49
CA GLU A 46 -9.22 -26.80 8.99
C GLU A 46 -8.94 -28.30 8.86
N LYS A 47 -8.30 -28.73 7.76
CA LYS A 47 -7.91 -30.13 7.53
C LYS A 47 -6.48 -30.23 7.03
N GLU A 48 -5.71 -31.14 7.62
CA GLU A 48 -4.43 -31.60 7.05
C GLU A 48 -4.65 -32.92 6.30
N ILE A 49 -4.43 -32.90 4.99
CA ILE A 49 -4.61 -34.06 4.11
C ILE A 49 -3.25 -34.49 3.57
N PHE A 50 -2.93 -35.79 3.67
CA PHE A 50 -1.69 -36.35 3.13
C PHE A 50 -1.99 -37.29 1.97
N LYS A 51 -1.42 -37.04 0.80
CA LYS A 51 -1.49 -37.94 -0.36
C LYS A 51 -0.22 -38.79 -0.43
N GLY A 52 -0.30 -40.00 0.12
CA GLY A 52 0.85 -40.90 0.26
C GLY A 52 1.92 -40.32 1.19
N ASN A 53 3.21 -40.59 0.90
CA ASN A 53 4.34 -40.11 1.71
C ASN A 53 4.89 -38.73 1.27
N ASN A 54 4.34 -38.12 0.20
CA ASN A 54 5.04 -37.05 -0.53
C ASN A 54 4.28 -35.72 -0.66
N SER A 55 2.97 -35.64 -0.40
CA SER A 55 2.24 -34.36 -0.52
C SER A 55 1.34 -34.10 0.67
N LYS A 56 1.45 -32.90 1.25
CA LYS A 56 0.67 -32.40 2.39
C LYS A 56 -0.15 -31.19 1.94
N TYR A 57 -1.45 -31.20 2.22
CA TYR A 57 -2.35 -30.07 1.98
C TYR A 57 -2.91 -29.57 3.30
N ARG A 58 -2.81 -28.26 3.55
CA ARG A 58 -3.62 -27.57 4.56
C ARG A 58 -4.82 -26.95 3.83
N VAL A 59 -5.99 -27.50 4.11
CA VAL A 59 -7.25 -27.12 3.49
C VAL A 59 -8.09 -26.39 4.53
N ASN A 60 -8.54 -25.19 4.18
CA ASN A 60 -9.48 -24.41 4.96
C ASN A 60 -10.85 -24.45 4.29
N GLU A 61 -11.89 -24.73 5.06
CA GLU A 61 -13.27 -24.83 4.61
C GLU A 61 -14.15 -23.90 5.45
N LEU A 62 -14.92 -23.03 4.79
CA LEU A 62 -16.02 -22.28 5.38
C LEU A 62 -17.32 -22.78 4.80
N SER A 63 -18.23 -23.27 5.65
CA SER A 63 -19.59 -23.64 5.26
C SER A 63 -20.56 -22.54 5.70
N ILE A 64 -21.38 -22.04 4.78
CA ILE A 64 -22.28 -20.90 4.97
C ILE A 64 -23.69 -21.32 4.56
N ASP A 65 -24.61 -21.35 5.53
CA ASP A 65 -26.03 -21.61 5.32
C ASP A 65 -26.79 -20.30 5.09
N LEU A 66 -26.99 -19.95 3.81
CA LEU A 66 -27.75 -18.76 3.41
C LEU A 66 -29.27 -18.91 3.56
N ASN A 67 -29.78 -20.09 3.97
CA ASN A 67 -31.18 -20.21 4.40
C ASN A 67 -31.38 -19.66 5.82
N ASN A 68 -30.31 -19.46 6.59
CA ASN A 68 -30.36 -18.72 7.84
C ASN A 68 -30.56 -17.21 7.52
N GLU A 69 -31.67 -16.64 7.98
CA GLU A 69 -32.05 -15.24 7.69
C GLU A 69 -31.07 -14.20 8.28
N ASP A 70 -30.29 -14.62 9.28
CA ASP A 70 -29.25 -13.81 9.89
C ASP A 70 -27.93 -13.87 9.11
N VAL A 71 -27.72 -14.82 8.20
CA VAL A 71 -26.47 -14.95 7.45
C VAL A 71 -26.56 -14.23 6.10
N GLY A 72 -25.51 -13.47 5.76
CA GLY A 72 -25.43 -12.74 4.50
C GLY A 72 -24.06 -12.85 3.84
N VAL A 73 -24.00 -12.52 2.55
CA VAL A 73 -22.75 -12.44 1.78
C VAL A 73 -22.68 -11.10 1.04
N ILE A 74 -21.49 -10.49 1.03
CA ILE A 74 -21.16 -9.24 0.33
C ILE A 74 -20.11 -9.57 -0.74
N PHE A 75 -20.28 -9.05 -1.95
CA PHE A 75 -19.30 -9.19 -3.02
C PHE A 75 -18.50 -7.88 -3.05
N ALA A 76 -17.60 -7.73 -2.09
CA ALA A 76 -16.87 -6.48 -1.88
C ALA A 76 -15.94 -6.20 -3.06
N LYS A 77 -15.93 -4.94 -3.51
CA LYS A 77 -15.02 -4.39 -4.52
C LYS A 77 -14.37 -3.18 -3.90
N GLU A 78 -13.06 -3.02 -4.13
CA GLU A 78 -12.31 -1.87 -3.64
C GLU A 78 -13.06 -0.55 -3.88
N LYS A 79 -13.47 0.11 -2.78
CA LYS A 79 -14.22 1.36 -2.74
C LYS A 79 -15.45 1.43 -3.68
N GLN A 80 -16.01 0.29 -4.09
CA GLN A 80 -17.09 0.21 -5.10
C GLN A 80 -16.74 0.83 -6.48
N TYR A 81 -15.45 0.86 -6.84
CA TYR A 81 -15.01 1.29 -8.18
C TYR A 81 -14.58 0.10 -9.05
N SER A 82 -14.79 0.22 -10.35
CA SER A 82 -14.29 -0.75 -11.34
C SER A 82 -12.77 -0.90 -11.26
N LEU A 83 -12.04 0.22 -11.18
CA LEU A 83 -10.59 0.26 -11.00
C LEU A 83 -10.25 0.36 -9.51
N GLY A 84 -9.32 -0.47 -9.03
CA GLY A 84 -8.85 -0.41 -7.65
C GLY A 84 -8.48 -1.78 -7.09
N LYS A 85 -7.51 -1.80 -6.17
CA LYS A 85 -7.11 -3.00 -5.44
C LYS A 85 -6.60 -2.63 -4.04
N SER A 86 -6.90 -3.48 -3.09
CA SER A 86 -6.62 -3.33 -1.66
C SER A 86 -6.46 -4.72 -1.04
N GLU A 87 -5.96 -4.78 0.19
CA GLU A 87 -5.81 -6.06 0.90
C GLU A 87 -7.19 -6.60 1.34
N LEU A 88 -7.30 -7.92 1.59
CA LEU A 88 -8.57 -8.49 2.08
C LEU A 88 -8.98 -7.85 3.41
N SER A 89 -8.01 -7.59 4.29
CA SER A 89 -8.22 -6.86 5.54
C SER A 89 -8.83 -5.46 5.32
N GLU A 90 -8.43 -4.74 4.28
CA GLU A 90 -9.02 -3.44 3.93
C GLU A 90 -10.48 -3.58 3.47
N HIS A 91 -10.80 -4.55 2.60
CA HIS A 91 -12.20 -4.83 2.22
C HIS A 91 -13.09 -5.17 3.43
N VAL A 92 -12.56 -5.92 4.40
CA VAL A 92 -13.27 -6.24 5.65
C VAL A 92 -13.53 -4.96 6.45
N ASN A 93 -12.51 -4.12 6.62
CA ASN A 93 -12.62 -2.87 7.35
C ASN A 93 -13.64 -1.92 6.69
N GLU A 94 -13.61 -1.77 5.36
CA GLU A 94 -14.59 -0.97 4.62
C GLU A 94 -16.02 -1.48 4.84
N ALA A 95 -16.23 -2.80 4.78
CA ALA A 95 -17.54 -3.39 5.03
C ALA A 95 -18.01 -3.13 6.48
N ILE A 96 -17.11 -3.18 7.46
CA ILE A 96 -17.41 -2.87 8.86
C ILE A 96 -17.75 -1.39 9.05
N GLU A 97 -17.00 -0.48 8.41
CA GLU A 97 -17.27 0.96 8.42
C GLU A 97 -18.64 1.29 7.78
N GLN A 98 -19.06 0.50 6.79
CA GLN A 98 -20.40 0.56 6.20
C GLN A 98 -21.50 -0.03 7.12
N GLY A 99 -21.15 -0.48 8.31
CA GLY A 99 -22.07 -1.02 9.32
C GLY A 99 -22.35 -2.51 9.19
N ASN A 100 -21.63 -3.23 8.33
CA ASN A 100 -21.76 -4.68 8.22
C ASN A 100 -21.01 -5.39 9.35
N ARG A 101 -21.51 -6.55 9.74
CA ARG A 101 -20.82 -7.42 10.69
C ARG A 101 -20.22 -8.58 9.95
N VAL A 102 -19.01 -8.36 9.45
CA VAL A 102 -18.21 -9.42 8.84
C VAL A 102 -17.80 -10.41 9.94
N VAL A 103 -17.71 -11.69 9.59
CA VAL A 103 -17.23 -12.75 10.50
C VAL A 103 -16.17 -13.63 9.86
N ALA A 104 -16.18 -13.69 8.53
CA ALA A 104 -15.21 -14.39 7.71
C ALA A 104 -15.15 -13.77 6.30
N GLY A 105 -14.11 -14.07 5.54
CA GLY A 105 -14.03 -13.66 4.14
C GLY A 105 -12.94 -14.39 3.38
N ILE A 106 -13.02 -14.36 2.05
CA ILE A 106 -12.00 -14.90 1.14
C ILE A 106 -11.77 -13.94 -0.04
N ASN A 107 -10.65 -14.08 -0.73
CA ASN A 107 -10.42 -13.36 -1.98
C ASN A 107 -11.44 -13.72 -3.09
N GLY A 108 -11.54 -12.87 -4.12
CA GLY A 108 -12.51 -13.01 -5.22
C GLY A 108 -11.92 -13.44 -6.58
N ASP A 109 -12.47 -12.85 -7.64
CA ASP A 109 -12.17 -13.14 -9.05
C ASP A 109 -10.73 -12.81 -9.43
N PHE A 110 -10.29 -13.40 -10.55
CA PHE A 110 -9.12 -12.94 -11.28
C PHE A 110 -9.26 -11.47 -11.65
N PHE A 111 -8.14 -10.76 -11.69
CA PHE A 111 -8.13 -9.35 -12.01
C PHE A 111 -6.87 -8.93 -12.75
N ASN A 112 -6.93 -7.76 -13.37
CA ASN A 112 -5.78 -7.08 -13.89
C ASN A 112 -4.95 -6.53 -12.73
N VAL A 113 -3.80 -7.14 -12.44
CA VAL A 113 -2.93 -6.74 -11.32
C VAL A 113 -2.38 -5.32 -11.42
N LYS A 114 -2.34 -4.70 -12.61
CA LYS A 114 -1.91 -3.31 -12.79
C LYS A 114 -3.04 -2.33 -12.46
N ALA A 115 -4.23 -2.58 -12.98
CA ALA A 115 -5.37 -1.65 -12.91
C ALA A 115 -6.36 -1.93 -11.77
N GLY A 116 -6.37 -3.14 -11.23
CA GLY A 116 -7.32 -3.57 -10.20
C GLY A 116 -8.72 -3.90 -10.75
N VAL A 117 -8.85 -4.25 -12.02
CA VAL A 117 -10.15 -4.55 -12.66
C VAL A 117 -10.42 -6.04 -12.66
N SER A 118 -11.55 -6.48 -12.15
CA SER A 118 -12.01 -7.88 -12.22
C SER A 118 -12.11 -8.35 -13.68
N VAL A 119 -11.73 -9.59 -13.97
CA VAL A 119 -11.74 -10.13 -15.33
C VAL A 119 -13.17 -10.29 -15.86
N GLY A 120 -14.11 -10.71 -15.01
CA GLY A 120 -15.52 -10.82 -15.40
C GLY A 120 -16.43 -9.79 -14.73
N PRO A 121 -17.75 -9.90 -14.94
CA PRO A 121 -18.73 -9.00 -14.36
C PRO A 121 -18.64 -8.90 -12.83
N HIS A 122 -18.78 -7.69 -12.32
CA HIS A 122 -19.01 -7.40 -10.91
C HIS A 122 -20.22 -6.48 -10.79
N VAL A 123 -21.23 -6.94 -10.08
CA VAL A 123 -22.45 -6.19 -9.75
C VAL A 123 -22.63 -6.23 -8.25
N GLU A 124 -22.90 -5.08 -7.63
CA GLU A 124 -23.14 -4.94 -6.20
C GLU A 124 -24.39 -4.08 -5.98
N TYR A 125 -25.35 -4.54 -5.18
CA TYR A 125 -26.67 -3.90 -4.98
C TYR A 125 -27.41 -3.55 -6.29
N GLY A 126 -27.27 -4.40 -7.31
CA GLY A 126 -27.80 -4.22 -8.65
C GLY A 126 -27.07 -3.18 -9.50
N GLU A 127 -26.08 -2.48 -8.95
CA GLU A 127 -25.23 -1.54 -9.68
C GLU A 127 -24.09 -2.27 -10.39
N ILE A 128 -23.89 -1.97 -11.67
CA ILE A 128 -22.85 -2.57 -12.49
C ILE A 128 -21.55 -1.80 -12.25
N LEU A 129 -20.58 -2.47 -11.63
CA LEU A 129 -19.21 -1.97 -11.53
C LEU A 129 -18.44 -2.35 -12.79
N THR A 130 -18.56 -3.60 -13.23
CA THR A 130 -18.02 -4.10 -14.50
C THR A 130 -18.97 -5.12 -15.14
N SER A 131 -18.96 -5.20 -16.47
CA SER A 131 -19.61 -6.30 -17.21
C SER A 131 -18.56 -7.25 -17.81
N PHE A 132 -18.91 -8.07 -18.80
CA PHE A 132 -17.91 -8.75 -19.64
C PHE A 132 -17.11 -7.75 -20.47
N THR A 133 -15.85 -8.08 -20.80
CA THR A 133 -14.99 -7.26 -21.66
C THR A 133 -15.51 -7.16 -23.09
N SER A 134 -16.08 -8.25 -23.62
CA SER A 134 -16.56 -8.31 -25.00
C SER A 134 -17.78 -9.24 -25.17
N THR A 135 -18.43 -9.16 -26.33
CA THR A 135 -19.49 -10.10 -26.71
C THR A 135 -19.01 -11.55 -26.79
N THR A 136 -17.73 -11.78 -27.09
CA THR A 136 -17.16 -13.14 -27.17
C THR A 136 -16.97 -13.79 -25.79
N ASP A 137 -16.92 -13.00 -24.72
CA ASP A 137 -16.74 -13.50 -23.36
C ASP A 137 -18.07 -13.86 -22.66
N ARG A 138 -19.23 -13.55 -23.27
CA ARG A 138 -20.57 -13.66 -22.65
C ARG A 138 -20.96 -15.05 -22.14
N ASN A 139 -20.21 -16.10 -22.49
CA ASN A 139 -20.41 -17.48 -22.04
C ASN A 139 -19.15 -18.14 -21.47
N LYS A 140 -18.07 -17.38 -21.33
CA LYS A 140 -16.75 -17.89 -20.98
C LYS A 140 -16.65 -18.22 -19.49
N TYR A 141 -17.10 -17.30 -18.65
CA TYR A 141 -16.95 -17.36 -17.20
C TYR A 141 -18.26 -17.80 -16.52
N PRO A 142 -18.23 -18.78 -15.60
CA PRO A 142 -19.33 -18.95 -14.65
C PRO A 142 -19.40 -17.73 -13.73
N LEU A 143 -20.62 -17.40 -13.31
CA LEU A 143 -20.92 -16.29 -12.43
C LEU A 143 -21.49 -16.82 -11.13
N ILE A 144 -21.01 -16.29 -10.02
CA ILE A 144 -21.62 -16.40 -8.71
C ILE A 144 -22.68 -15.30 -8.66
N VAL A 145 -23.94 -15.67 -8.46
CA VAL A 145 -25.08 -14.77 -8.57
C VAL A 145 -25.89 -14.83 -7.28
N GLN A 146 -26.02 -13.71 -6.59
CA GLN A 146 -26.93 -13.59 -5.47
C GLN A 146 -28.18 -12.83 -5.90
N ARG A 147 -29.35 -13.37 -5.54
CA ARG A 147 -30.65 -12.74 -5.78
C ARG A 147 -31.17 -12.06 -4.52
N LYS A 148 -32.17 -11.18 -4.67
CA LYS A 148 -32.82 -10.41 -3.59
C LYS A 148 -33.37 -11.25 -2.43
N ASN A 149 -33.60 -12.54 -2.66
CA ASN A 149 -34.01 -13.49 -1.62
C ASN A 149 -32.83 -14.13 -0.86
N ASN A 150 -31.63 -13.55 -0.97
CA ASN A 150 -30.37 -14.01 -0.40
C ASN A 150 -29.82 -15.34 -0.96
N LYS A 151 -30.50 -15.97 -1.94
CA LYS A 151 -30.02 -17.22 -2.53
C LYS A 151 -28.87 -16.96 -3.50
N VAL A 152 -27.84 -17.79 -3.39
CA VAL A 152 -26.69 -17.80 -4.30
C VAL A 152 -26.79 -19.00 -5.24
N SER A 153 -26.51 -18.76 -6.53
CA SER A 153 -26.32 -19.78 -7.55
C SER A 153 -24.97 -19.59 -8.24
N ILE A 154 -24.50 -20.65 -8.88
CA ILE A 154 -23.38 -20.61 -9.82
C ILE A 154 -23.94 -20.98 -11.18
N GLU A 155 -23.90 -20.04 -12.12
CA GLU A 155 -24.51 -20.21 -13.45
C GLU A 155 -23.83 -19.36 -14.52
N LYS A 156 -24.22 -19.52 -15.79
CA LYS A 156 -23.78 -18.66 -16.89
C LYS A 156 -24.91 -17.72 -17.28
N LEU A 157 -24.65 -16.41 -17.22
CA LEU A 157 -25.60 -15.39 -17.66
C LEU A 157 -25.06 -14.62 -18.86
N VAL A 158 -25.98 -14.14 -19.70
CA VAL A 158 -25.64 -13.37 -20.90
C VAL A 158 -25.90 -11.89 -20.64
N PHE A 159 -24.86 -11.07 -20.81
CA PHE A 159 -25.01 -9.62 -20.77
C PHE A 159 -25.69 -9.09 -22.03
N SER A 160 -26.61 -8.14 -21.85
CA SER A 160 -27.23 -7.36 -22.93
C SER A 160 -27.20 -5.87 -22.60
N GLY A 161 -26.67 -5.08 -23.54
CA GLY A 161 -26.68 -3.62 -23.48
C GLY A 161 -27.49 -3.06 -24.64
N GLY A 162 -28.58 -2.35 -24.34
CA GLY A 162 -29.44 -1.69 -25.31
C GLY A 162 -29.20 -0.19 -25.35
N LEU A 163 -29.05 0.35 -26.55
CA LEU A 163 -28.91 1.79 -26.81
C LEU A 163 -30.02 2.23 -27.76
N LYS A 164 -30.66 3.36 -27.45
CA LYS A 164 -31.70 3.99 -28.29
C LYS A 164 -31.38 5.46 -28.48
N VAL A 165 -31.42 5.97 -29.71
CA VAL A 165 -31.22 7.39 -30.04
C VAL A 165 -32.56 8.03 -30.35
N LEU A 166 -32.88 9.11 -29.65
CA LEU A 166 -34.09 9.91 -29.82
C LEU A 166 -33.70 11.23 -30.50
N LYS A 167 -33.77 11.25 -31.83
CA LYS A 167 -33.37 12.42 -32.62
C LYS A 167 -34.33 13.59 -32.43
N GLY A 168 -33.78 14.78 -32.13
CA GLY A 168 -34.55 16.03 -32.06
C GLY A 168 -35.48 16.16 -30.85
N TYR A 169 -35.32 15.32 -29.81
CA TYR A 169 -36.05 15.45 -28.55
C TYR A 169 -35.18 16.12 -27.48
N GLY A 170 -35.69 17.13 -26.78
CA GLY A 170 -35.09 17.62 -25.55
C GLY A 170 -35.49 16.78 -24.32
N ASP A 171 -34.79 16.93 -23.20
CA ASP A 171 -35.12 16.22 -21.94
C ASP A 171 -36.55 16.53 -21.45
N SER A 172 -37.10 17.71 -21.75
CA SER A 172 -38.48 18.10 -21.44
C SER A 172 -39.54 17.43 -22.32
N ASP A 173 -39.14 16.91 -23.48
CA ASP A 173 -40.06 16.51 -24.55
C ASP A 173 -40.35 15.00 -24.53
N ILE A 174 -39.81 14.28 -23.54
CA ILE A 174 -39.84 12.83 -23.44
C ILE A 174 -40.76 12.42 -22.27
N PRO A 175 -42.01 11.99 -22.53
CA PRO A 175 -42.84 11.38 -21.50
C PRO A 175 -42.28 10.01 -21.10
N ASP A 176 -42.23 9.72 -19.81
CA ASP A 176 -41.87 8.40 -19.29
C ASP A 176 -42.84 7.35 -19.86
N GLY A 177 -42.36 6.50 -20.77
CA GLY A 177 -43.07 5.33 -21.29
C GLY A 177 -43.90 5.49 -22.58
N VAL A 178 -43.88 6.64 -23.29
CA VAL A 178 -44.76 6.88 -24.46
C VAL A 178 -44.00 7.47 -25.66
N ILE A 179 -42.97 6.78 -26.15
CA ILE A 179 -42.45 7.05 -27.49
C ILE A 179 -42.71 5.81 -28.33
N ASP A 180 -43.32 6.01 -29.50
CA ASP A 180 -43.52 4.94 -30.48
C ASP A 180 -42.15 4.36 -30.87
N ASP A 181 -41.93 3.10 -30.50
CA ASP A 181 -40.63 2.41 -30.61
C ASP A 181 -40.28 2.05 -32.07
N SER A 182 -41.13 2.43 -33.04
CA SER A 182 -40.95 2.18 -34.48
C SER A 182 -40.08 3.22 -35.20
N GLU A 183 -39.96 4.45 -34.67
CA GLU A 183 -39.11 5.52 -35.25
C GLU A 183 -37.78 5.72 -34.50
N ILE A 184 -37.53 4.95 -33.44
CA ILE A 184 -36.33 5.06 -32.60
C ILE A 184 -35.19 4.22 -33.18
N LEU A 185 -34.04 4.84 -33.41
CA LEU A 185 -32.83 4.15 -33.83
C LEU A 185 -32.29 3.30 -32.67
N LYS A 186 -32.16 1.99 -32.88
CA LYS A 186 -31.74 1.01 -31.86
C LYS A 186 -30.37 0.44 -32.20
N TYR A 187 -29.55 0.28 -31.17
CA TYR A 187 -28.25 -0.38 -31.25
C TYR A 187 -27.92 -1.14 -29.96
N SER A 188 -26.79 -1.85 -29.94
CA SER A 188 -26.30 -2.52 -28.74
C SER A 188 -24.87 -2.15 -28.39
N PHE A 189 -24.63 -1.99 -27.09
CA PHE A 189 -23.29 -1.88 -26.53
C PHE A 189 -22.88 -3.21 -25.90
N ASP A 190 -21.56 -3.43 -25.86
CA ASP A 190 -20.97 -4.71 -25.53
C ASP A 190 -20.70 -4.86 -24.04
N SER A 191 -20.39 -3.74 -23.38
CA SER A 191 -19.86 -3.73 -22.03
C SER A 191 -20.08 -2.41 -21.27
N VAL A 192 -19.91 -2.48 -19.96
CA VAL A 192 -19.91 -1.35 -19.02
C VAL A 192 -18.57 -1.32 -18.29
N ASN A 193 -17.95 -0.14 -18.22
CA ASN A 193 -16.68 0.13 -17.51
C ASN A 193 -15.49 -0.75 -17.93
N ARG A 194 -15.43 -1.12 -19.22
CA ARG A 194 -14.36 -1.97 -19.78
C ARG A 194 -13.36 -1.21 -20.64
N TYR A 195 -13.18 0.06 -20.31
CA TYR A 195 -12.36 0.98 -21.07
C TYR A 195 -10.96 1.11 -20.44
N GLU A 196 -10.13 0.07 -20.50
CA GLU A 196 -8.76 0.10 -19.95
C GLU A 196 -7.70 -0.47 -20.92
N GLU A 197 -6.48 0.05 -20.83
CA GLU A 197 -5.38 -0.18 -21.79
C GLU A 197 -5.07 -1.66 -22.05
N PHE A 198 -5.13 -2.50 -21.00
CA PHE A 198 -4.75 -3.90 -21.07
C PHE A 198 -5.82 -4.79 -21.71
N ASP A 199 -7.11 -4.55 -21.44
CA ASP A 199 -8.21 -5.27 -22.08
C ASP A 199 -8.29 -4.99 -23.59
N VAL A 200 -8.07 -3.74 -24.02
CA VAL A 200 -7.99 -3.39 -25.45
C VAL A 200 -6.79 -4.07 -26.13
N ASN A 201 -5.66 -4.19 -25.43
CA ASN A 201 -4.44 -4.85 -25.91
C ASN A 201 -4.62 -6.38 -26.04
N ARG A 202 -5.26 -7.02 -25.06
CA ARG A 202 -5.45 -8.48 -25.03
C ARG A 202 -6.40 -8.97 -26.12
N TYR A 203 -7.45 -8.21 -26.42
CA TYR A 203 -8.53 -8.66 -27.31
C TYR A 203 -8.55 -8.00 -28.70
N LYS A 204 -7.63 -7.06 -28.99
CA LYS A 204 -7.54 -6.35 -30.29
C LYS A 204 -8.92 -5.95 -30.82
N VAL A 205 -9.74 -5.33 -29.98
CA VAL A 205 -11.17 -5.14 -30.26
C VAL A 205 -11.34 -4.06 -31.35
N SER A 206 -11.42 -4.49 -32.60
CA SER A 206 -11.55 -3.60 -33.76
C SER A 206 -12.97 -3.08 -33.96
N ASN A 207 -13.96 -3.66 -33.29
CA ASN A 207 -15.38 -3.31 -33.40
C ASN A 207 -16.11 -3.51 -32.06
N TYR A 208 -16.04 -2.53 -31.16
CA TYR A 208 -16.69 -2.57 -29.85
C TYR A 208 -17.43 -1.27 -29.53
N MET A 209 -18.32 -1.32 -28.54
CA MET A 209 -18.94 -0.16 -27.92
C MET A 209 -19.08 -0.41 -26.42
N THR A 210 -18.48 0.43 -25.59
CA THR A 210 -18.54 0.33 -24.13
C THR A 210 -19.11 1.61 -23.53
N VAL A 211 -19.87 1.44 -22.46
CA VAL A 211 -20.46 2.52 -21.67
C VAL A 211 -19.61 2.68 -20.40
N THR A 212 -19.10 3.88 -20.15
CA THR A 212 -18.28 4.18 -18.97
C THR A 212 -19.00 5.16 -18.07
N THR A 213 -19.19 4.79 -16.81
CA THR A 213 -19.94 5.53 -15.77
C THR A 213 -19.01 6.09 -14.69
N PRO A 214 -19.47 7.01 -13.83
CA PRO A 214 -18.66 7.60 -12.77
C PRO A 214 -17.98 6.60 -11.83
N ASN A 215 -18.60 5.45 -11.55
CA ASN A 215 -18.01 4.35 -10.77
C ASN A 215 -16.90 3.56 -11.50
N TYR A 216 -16.45 4.03 -12.68
CA TYR A 216 -15.26 3.51 -13.34
C TYR A 216 -14.01 3.68 -12.46
N SER A 217 -13.76 4.90 -11.96
CA SER A 217 -12.61 5.19 -11.09
C SER A 217 -12.92 6.35 -10.15
N GLU A 218 -12.25 6.36 -9.00
CA GLU A 218 -12.40 7.40 -7.96
C GLU A 218 -12.14 8.81 -8.51
N ASP A 219 -11.10 8.97 -9.34
CA ASP A 219 -10.74 10.23 -9.99
C ASP A 219 -11.61 10.57 -11.22
N ARG A 220 -12.47 9.63 -11.67
CA ARG A 220 -13.23 9.66 -12.92
C ARG A 220 -12.39 9.84 -14.18
N ARG A 221 -11.08 9.63 -14.11
CA ARG A 221 -10.20 9.83 -15.25
C ARG A 221 -10.32 8.67 -16.21
N LEU A 222 -10.66 8.97 -17.46
CA LEU A 222 -10.77 7.96 -18.50
C LEU A 222 -9.36 7.50 -18.93
N ARG A 223 -9.04 6.20 -18.76
CA ARG A 223 -7.72 5.64 -19.09
C ARG A 223 -7.65 5.18 -20.55
N LYS A 224 -7.59 6.16 -21.47
CA LYS A 224 -7.54 5.94 -22.92
C LYS A 224 -6.46 4.93 -23.33
N SER A 225 -6.84 3.97 -24.16
CA SER A 225 -5.91 2.96 -24.67
C SER A 225 -5.17 3.45 -25.92
N SER A 226 -3.85 3.29 -25.96
CA SER A 226 -3.01 3.56 -27.14
C SER A 226 -3.28 2.58 -28.30
N TYR A 227 -3.96 1.46 -28.02
CA TYR A 227 -4.25 0.39 -28.99
C TYR A 227 -5.57 0.58 -29.76
N ALA A 228 -6.38 1.60 -29.43
CA ALA A 228 -7.61 1.94 -30.15
C ALA A 228 -7.54 3.36 -30.77
N PRO A 229 -6.60 3.64 -31.69
CA PRO A 229 -6.34 5.01 -32.15
C PRO A 229 -7.48 5.66 -32.94
N ASN A 230 -8.42 4.87 -33.48
CA ASN A 230 -9.52 5.32 -34.34
C ASN A 230 -10.90 5.32 -33.66
N GLU A 231 -10.94 5.27 -32.33
CA GLU A 231 -12.19 5.28 -31.58
C GLU A 231 -12.88 6.65 -31.60
N ILE A 232 -14.20 6.63 -31.38
CA ILE A 232 -15.01 7.81 -31.10
C ILE A 232 -15.49 7.78 -29.65
N LEU A 233 -15.47 8.95 -29.01
CA LEU A 233 -16.10 9.18 -27.72
C LEU A 233 -17.37 10.01 -27.93
N VAL A 234 -18.48 9.54 -27.38
CA VAL A 234 -19.73 10.30 -27.27
C VAL A 234 -19.97 10.55 -25.78
N VAL A 235 -20.07 11.82 -25.40
CA VAL A 235 -20.24 12.23 -24.00
C VAL A 235 -21.70 12.59 -23.76
N LEU A 236 -22.29 11.97 -22.74
CA LEU A 236 -23.63 12.27 -22.25
C LEU A 236 -23.55 13.03 -20.93
N ASN A 237 -24.33 14.09 -20.79
CA ASN A 237 -24.51 14.83 -19.54
C ASN A 237 -25.94 14.74 -19.03
N ASN A 238 -26.13 15.11 -17.75
CA ASN A 238 -27.42 15.11 -17.07
C ASN A 238 -28.15 13.77 -17.22
N VAL A 239 -27.39 12.67 -17.12
CA VAL A 239 -27.92 11.32 -17.25
C VAL A 239 -28.85 11.07 -16.08
N LYS A 240 -30.08 10.65 -16.36
CA LYS A 240 -31.14 10.41 -15.38
C LYS A 240 -31.72 9.01 -15.53
N SER A 241 -32.13 8.42 -14.41
CA SER A 241 -32.94 7.21 -14.41
C SER A 241 -34.39 7.49 -14.86
N GLN A 242 -35.20 6.45 -15.03
CA GLN A 242 -36.65 6.59 -15.25
C GLN A 242 -37.37 7.36 -14.13
N SER A 243 -36.89 7.34 -12.89
CA SER A 243 -37.45 8.15 -11.79
C SER A 243 -36.99 9.61 -11.82
N SER A 244 -36.28 10.02 -12.89
CA SER A 244 -35.67 11.35 -13.05
C SER A 244 -34.61 11.70 -12.01
N GLU A 245 -34.07 10.71 -11.30
CA GLU A 245 -32.90 10.86 -10.43
C GLU A 245 -31.64 10.94 -11.30
N LEU A 246 -30.77 11.91 -11.02
CA LEU A 246 -29.47 12.01 -11.69
C LEU A 246 -28.60 10.79 -11.35
N LEU A 247 -27.89 10.29 -12.35
CA LEU A 247 -26.84 9.30 -12.18
C LEU A 247 -25.75 9.89 -11.30
N ASP A 248 -25.38 9.18 -10.24
CA ASP A 248 -24.34 9.57 -9.29
C ASP A 248 -23.13 8.62 -9.32
N SER A 249 -23.36 7.34 -9.61
CA SER A 249 -22.35 6.28 -9.54
C SER A 249 -22.33 5.41 -10.81
N GLY A 250 -23.25 4.45 -10.95
CA GLY A 250 -23.23 3.47 -12.05
C GLY A 250 -24.62 3.12 -12.60
N LEU A 251 -24.62 2.43 -13.74
CA LEU A 251 -25.87 1.86 -14.28
C LEU A 251 -26.36 0.74 -13.37
N LYS A 252 -27.64 0.77 -12.99
CA LYS A 252 -28.30 -0.36 -12.33
C LYS A 252 -28.91 -1.32 -13.34
N LEU A 253 -28.85 -2.62 -13.04
CA LEU A 253 -29.44 -3.67 -13.85
C LEU A 253 -30.93 -3.41 -14.10
N ASP A 254 -31.33 -3.67 -15.33
CA ASP A 254 -32.70 -3.59 -15.83
C ASP A 254 -33.38 -2.21 -15.72
N LYS A 255 -32.67 -1.18 -15.26
CA LYS A 255 -33.12 0.22 -15.27
C LYS A 255 -32.70 0.91 -16.57
N GLU A 256 -33.60 1.75 -17.09
CA GLU A 256 -33.30 2.61 -18.23
C GLU A 256 -32.78 3.96 -17.73
N TYR A 257 -31.75 4.47 -18.41
CA TYR A 257 -31.18 5.79 -18.18
C TYR A 257 -31.24 6.60 -19.47
N ARG A 258 -31.44 7.91 -19.37
CA ARG A 258 -31.45 8.84 -20.51
C ARG A 258 -30.44 9.97 -20.28
N GLY A 259 -29.78 10.45 -21.32
CA GLY A 259 -28.89 11.61 -21.22
C GLY A 259 -28.73 12.33 -22.55
N GLU A 260 -28.35 13.60 -22.46
CA GLU A 260 -28.14 14.49 -23.60
C GLU A 260 -26.73 14.36 -24.15
N VAL A 261 -26.59 14.23 -25.47
CA VAL A 261 -25.30 14.22 -26.16
C VAL A 261 -24.71 15.62 -26.17
N VAL A 262 -23.57 15.81 -25.50
CA VAL A 262 -22.88 17.11 -25.42
C VAL A 262 -21.57 17.16 -26.20
N SER A 263 -20.98 16.00 -26.53
CA SER A 263 -19.76 15.91 -27.34
C SER A 263 -19.76 14.64 -28.16
N ILE A 264 -19.19 14.73 -29.37
CA ILE A 264 -18.99 13.63 -30.32
C ILE A 264 -17.58 13.78 -30.90
N GLY A 265 -16.78 12.71 -30.89
CA GLY A 265 -15.43 12.72 -31.48
C GLY A 265 -14.30 12.82 -30.46
N GLY A 266 -14.59 13.17 -29.21
CA GLY A 266 -13.58 13.29 -28.17
C GLY A 266 -14.12 13.70 -26.81
N ASN A 267 -13.23 13.67 -25.82
CA ASN A 267 -13.45 14.18 -24.48
C ASN A 267 -12.25 15.03 -24.08
N GLU A 268 -12.38 16.35 -24.17
CA GLU A 268 -11.24 17.28 -24.09
C GLU A 268 -10.60 17.33 -22.70
N ASP A 269 -11.38 17.14 -21.63
CA ASP A 269 -10.88 17.15 -20.26
C ASP A 269 -10.29 15.79 -19.81
N GLY A 270 -10.64 14.70 -20.50
CA GLY A 270 -10.22 13.34 -20.17
C GLY A 270 -10.94 12.73 -18.95
N TYR A 271 -11.99 13.35 -18.44
CA TYR A 271 -12.75 12.90 -17.26
C TYR A 271 -14.18 12.50 -17.62
N ILE A 272 -14.72 11.53 -16.89
CA ILE A 272 -16.13 11.15 -16.95
C ILE A 272 -16.94 12.22 -16.22
N PRO A 273 -17.98 12.81 -16.84
CA PRO A 273 -18.76 13.85 -16.19
C PRO A 273 -19.47 13.31 -14.93
N LYS A 274 -19.66 14.17 -13.93
CA LYS A 274 -20.19 13.77 -12.60
C LYS A 274 -21.51 13.00 -12.68
N ASN A 275 -22.43 13.52 -13.48
CA ASN A 275 -23.75 12.94 -13.68
C ASN A 275 -23.90 12.52 -15.14
N GLY A 276 -22.81 12.01 -15.73
CA GLY A 276 -22.71 11.74 -17.15
C GLY A 276 -22.13 10.37 -17.43
N ILE A 277 -22.06 10.06 -18.72
CA ILE A 277 -21.58 8.80 -19.25
C ILE A 277 -20.70 9.08 -20.46
N ILE A 278 -19.67 8.26 -20.67
CA ILE A 278 -18.92 8.23 -21.93
C ILE A 278 -19.23 6.94 -22.66
N ILE A 279 -19.68 7.04 -23.91
CA ILE A 279 -19.80 5.90 -24.83
C ILE A 279 -18.57 5.91 -25.72
N ALA A 280 -17.70 4.91 -25.57
CA ALA A 280 -16.52 4.73 -26.41
C ALA A 280 -16.79 3.61 -27.41
N ALA A 281 -16.53 3.86 -28.70
CA ALA A 281 -16.77 2.88 -29.75
C ALA A 281 -15.66 2.85 -30.81
N SER A 282 -15.47 1.68 -31.44
CA SER A 282 -14.55 1.48 -32.57
C SER A 282 -15.23 0.70 -33.71
N GLY A 283 -14.61 0.70 -34.89
CA GLY A 283 -15.09 -0.04 -36.07
C GLY A 283 -16.47 0.40 -36.55
N ASN A 284 -17.27 -0.55 -37.02
CA ASN A 284 -18.62 -0.32 -37.53
C ASN A 284 -19.54 0.30 -36.46
N LYS A 285 -19.29 0.03 -35.17
CA LYS A 285 -20.04 0.65 -34.07
C LYS A 285 -19.74 2.16 -33.95
N ALA A 286 -18.49 2.54 -34.17
CA ALA A 286 -18.10 3.96 -34.24
C ALA A 286 -18.70 4.66 -35.46
N GLU A 287 -18.67 4.01 -36.63
CA GLU A 287 -19.31 4.52 -37.85
C GLU A 287 -20.81 4.72 -37.65
N TRP A 288 -21.48 3.75 -37.04
CA TRP A 288 -22.91 3.85 -36.73
C TRP A 288 -23.21 5.06 -35.82
N LEU A 289 -22.43 5.27 -34.75
CA LEU A 289 -22.61 6.45 -33.88
C LEU A 289 -22.42 7.76 -34.65
N LYS A 290 -21.40 7.85 -35.53
CA LYS A 290 -21.14 9.05 -36.34
C LYS A 290 -22.27 9.39 -37.30
N GLU A 291 -22.94 8.38 -37.86
CA GLU A 291 -24.02 8.56 -38.83
C GLU A 291 -25.37 8.86 -38.16
N ASN A 292 -25.56 8.39 -36.91
CA ASN A 292 -26.88 8.32 -36.29
C ASN A 292 -27.04 9.19 -35.03
N VAL A 293 -25.97 9.79 -34.51
CA VAL A 293 -26.00 10.61 -33.29
C VAL A 293 -25.51 12.02 -33.60
N GLU A 294 -26.25 13.02 -33.13
CA GLU A 294 -25.93 14.45 -33.23
C GLU A 294 -25.90 15.09 -31.82
N ILE A 295 -25.18 16.21 -31.68
CA ILE A 295 -25.16 16.97 -30.43
C ILE A 295 -26.59 17.47 -30.14
N GLY A 296 -27.04 17.30 -28.90
CA GLY A 296 -28.40 17.61 -28.44
C GLY A 296 -29.36 16.42 -28.51
N ASP A 297 -29.00 15.33 -29.19
CA ASP A 297 -29.83 14.12 -29.18
C ASP A 297 -29.90 13.51 -27.77
N GLN A 298 -31.02 12.83 -27.48
CA GLN A 298 -31.18 12.07 -26.24
C GLN A 298 -30.86 10.60 -26.50
N ILE A 299 -29.96 10.03 -25.70
CA ILE A 299 -29.65 8.60 -25.73
C ILE A 299 -30.25 7.91 -24.51
N ARG A 300 -31.00 6.83 -24.75
CA ARG A 300 -31.44 5.90 -23.69
C ARG A 300 -30.57 4.65 -23.66
N LEU A 301 -30.21 4.22 -22.46
CA LEU A 301 -29.36 3.07 -22.18
C LEU A 301 -30.05 2.13 -21.20
N LYS A 302 -29.94 0.82 -21.45
CA LYS A 302 -30.36 -0.23 -20.51
C LYS A 302 -29.36 -1.37 -20.54
N ALA A 303 -28.92 -1.83 -19.36
CA ALA A 303 -28.03 -2.97 -19.19
C ALA A 303 -28.75 -4.08 -18.41
N SER A 304 -28.61 -5.35 -18.82
CA SER A 304 -29.32 -6.47 -18.21
C SER A 304 -28.58 -7.80 -18.36
N PHE A 305 -28.75 -8.68 -17.39
CA PHE A 305 -28.38 -10.10 -17.45
C PHE A 305 -29.59 -11.04 -17.63
N GLY A 306 -30.79 -10.48 -17.88
CA GLY A 306 -32.02 -11.22 -18.12
C GLY A 306 -32.79 -11.65 -16.87
N ASP A 307 -32.38 -11.20 -15.68
CA ASP A 307 -33.03 -11.53 -14.40
C ASP A 307 -33.04 -10.29 -13.49
N GLN A 308 -34.26 -9.80 -13.21
CA GLN A 308 -34.49 -8.60 -12.40
C GLN A 308 -34.31 -8.83 -10.90
N GLU A 309 -34.19 -10.09 -10.46
CA GLU A 309 -34.00 -10.45 -9.06
C GLU A 309 -32.54 -10.51 -8.67
N ILE A 310 -31.61 -10.31 -9.61
CA ILE A 310 -30.17 -10.24 -9.33
C ILE A 310 -29.87 -9.00 -8.47
N GLU A 311 -29.16 -9.23 -7.39
CA GLU A 311 -28.63 -8.17 -6.51
C GLU A 311 -27.10 -8.09 -6.60
N ARG A 312 -26.42 -9.23 -6.69
CA ARG A 312 -24.96 -9.28 -6.81
C ARG A 312 -24.51 -10.28 -7.86
N ILE A 313 -23.41 -9.95 -8.54
CA ILE A 313 -22.71 -10.83 -9.47
C ILE A 313 -21.22 -10.70 -9.19
N MET A 314 -20.53 -11.83 -9.09
CA MET A 314 -19.07 -11.90 -9.18
C MET A 314 -18.72 -13.00 -10.17
N ALA A 315 -17.79 -12.72 -11.09
CA ALA A 315 -17.29 -13.75 -11.96
C ALA A 315 -16.36 -14.72 -11.24
N ALA A 316 -16.29 -15.93 -11.76
CA ALA A 316 -15.24 -16.89 -11.47
C ALA A 316 -14.62 -17.36 -12.79
N TYR A 317 -13.45 -17.98 -12.76
CA TYR A 317 -12.76 -18.30 -14.01
C TYR A 317 -13.34 -19.52 -14.72
N SER A 318 -13.54 -20.60 -13.99
CA SER A 318 -14.07 -21.85 -14.54
C SER A 318 -14.75 -22.65 -13.44
N TYR A 319 -15.58 -23.61 -13.84
CA TYR A 319 -15.93 -24.70 -12.94
C TYR A 319 -14.71 -25.56 -12.61
N LEU A 320 -14.71 -26.14 -11.43
CA LEU A 320 -13.84 -27.21 -10.96
C LEU A 320 -14.64 -28.46 -10.62
N VAL A 321 -15.91 -28.31 -10.23
CA VAL A 321 -16.83 -29.41 -9.96
C VAL A 321 -18.17 -29.08 -10.62
N GLU A 322 -18.74 -30.04 -11.34
CA GLU A 322 -20.12 -30.00 -11.85
C GLU A 322 -20.79 -31.36 -11.59
N ASP A 323 -22.06 -31.34 -11.20
CA ASP A 323 -22.85 -32.54 -10.86
C ASP A 323 -22.14 -33.49 -9.86
N GLY A 324 -21.40 -32.91 -8.92
CA GLY A 324 -20.62 -33.65 -7.92
C GLY A 324 -19.40 -34.37 -8.48
N LYS A 325 -18.91 -33.97 -9.65
CA LYS A 325 -17.72 -34.54 -10.31
C LYS A 325 -16.67 -33.47 -10.57
N GLY A 326 -15.45 -33.71 -10.08
CA GLY A 326 -14.30 -32.87 -10.33
C GLY A 326 -13.91 -32.87 -11.80
N TYR A 327 -13.44 -31.74 -12.30
CA TYR A 327 -12.95 -31.59 -13.66
C TYR A 327 -11.68 -32.40 -13.88
N SER A 328 -11.65 -33.16 -14.98
CA SER A 328 -10.42 -33.76 -15.47
C SER A 328 -9.46 -32.69 -15.98
N GLU A 329 -8.17 -33.05 -16.09
CA GLU A 329 -7.17 -32.16 -16.69
C GLU A 329 -7.56 -31.73 -18.13
N GLU A 330 -8.20 -32.61 -18.90
CA GLU A 330 -8.71 -32.30 -20.24
C GLU A 330 -9.78 -31.22 -20.21
N LYS A 331 -10.78 -31.33 -19.32
CA LYS A 331 -11.80 -30.29 -19.13
C LYS A 331 -11.19 -28.97 -18.66
N LEU A 332 -10.18 -29.00 -17.80
CA LEU A 332 -9.46 -27.79 -17.38
C LEU A 332 -8.73 -27.13 -18.56
N LYS A 333 -8.14 -27.93 -19.47
CA LYS A 333 -7.54 -27.39 -20.70
C LYS A 333 -8.58 -26.76 -21.62
N GLU A 334 -9.74 -27.40 -21.78
CA GLU A 334 -10.88 -26.85 -22.54
C GLU A 334 -11.41 -25.55 -21.93
N ALA A 335 -11.39 -25.44 -20.59
CA ALA A 335 -11.71 -24.22 -19.85
C ALA A 335 -10.63 -23.11 -19.96
N GLY A 336 -9.54 -23.36 -20.70
CA GLY A 336 -8.53 -22.35 -21.02
C GLY A 336 -7.31 -22.36 -20.10
N TYR A 337 -7.13 -23.36 -19.23
CA TYR A 337 -5.90 -23.50 -18.44
C TYR A 337 -4.79 -24.17 -19.24
N GLN A 338 -3.59 -23.60 -19.19
CA GLN A 338 -2.40 -24.15 -19.87
C GLN A 338 -1.14 -23.93 -19.03
N GLY A 339 -0.11 -24.73 -19.31
CA GLY A 339 1.21 -24.62 -18.68
C GLY A 339 1.15 -24.64 -17.15
N GLY A 340 1.91 -23.75 -16.52
CA GLY A 340 2.05 -23.73 -15.06
C GLY A 340 0.77 -23.38 -14.29
N LEU A 341 -0.22 -22.71 -14.89
CA LEU A 341 -1.51 -22.45 -14.23
C LEU A 341 -2.24 -23.75 -13.89
N LEU A 342 -2.09 -24.76 -14.77
CA LEU A 342 -2.69 -26.07 -14.64
C LEU A 342 -1.88 -26.98 -13.70
N THR A 343 -0.56 -27.06 -13.92
CA THR A 343 0.29 -28.12 -13.36
C THR A 343 1.06 -27.73 -12.10
N LEU A 344 1.29 -26.43 -11.83
CA LEU A 344 2.03 -26.03 -10.63
C LEU A 344 1.15 -26.17 -9.39
N GLN A 345 1.79 -26.68 -8.34
CA GLN A 345 1.25 -26.62 -6.99
C GLN A 345 1.39 -25.19 -6.48
N ARG A 346 0.26 -24.59 -6.16
CA ARG A 346 0.12 -23.20 -5.74
C ARG A 346 -0.95 -23.13 -4.65
N SER A 347 -1.03 -21.99 -3.98
CA SER A 347 -2.22 -21.68 -3.20
C SER A 347 -3.44 -21.58 -4.12
N ARG A 348 -4.62 -22.03 -3.65
CA ARG A 348 -5.86 -22.07 -4.44
C ARG A 348 -7.04 -21.59 -3.62
N THR A 349 -8.01 -20.96 -4.28
CA THR A 349 -9.30 -20.54 -3.70
C THR A 349 -10.44 -21.02 -4.59
N ALA A 350 -11.50 -21.55 -3.99
CA ALA A 350 -12.74 -21.91 -4.68
C ALA A 350 -13.96 -21.52 -3.87
N LEU A 351 -15.08 -21.37 -4.58
CA LEU A 351 -16.41 -21.28 -4.00
C LEU A 351 -17.30 -22.35 -4.64
N GLY A 352 -18.09 -23.04 -3.83
CA GLY A 352 -19.01 -24.05 -4.33
C GLY A 352 -20.28 -24.15 -3.52
N ILE A 353 -21.16 -25.05 -3.95
CA ILE A 353 -22.44 -25.35 -3.31
C ILE A 353 -22.46 -26.85 -2.99
N ASP A 354 -22.75 -27.19 -1.74
CA ASP A 354 -22.84 -28.58 -1.29
C ASP A 354 -24.21 -29.22 -1.61
N LYS A 355 -24.40 -30.49 -1.20
CA LYS A 355 -25.68 -31.21 -1.41
C LYS A 355 -26.86 -30.64 -0.63
N LYS A 356 -26.61 -29.89 0.44
CA LYS A 356 -27.63 -29.24 1.26
C LYS A 356 -28.03 -27.87 0.71
N GLY A 357 -27.26 -27.34 -0.24
CA GLY A 357 -27.42 -26.00 -0.79
C GLY A 357 -26.65 -24.94 -0.01
N ASN A 358 -25.75 -25.34 0.89
CA ASN A 358 -24.86 -24.42 1.60
C ASN A 358 -23.76 -23.96 0.65
N LEU A 359 -23.38 -22.71 0.78
CA LEU A 359 -22.21 -22.17 0.11
C LEU A 359 -20.96 -22.66 0.86
N VAL A 360 -19.93 -23.06 0.13
CA VAL A 360 -18.67 -23.57 0.70
C VAL A 360 -17.49 -22.84 0.06
N ALA A 361 -16.80 -22.03 0.86
CA ALA A 361 -15.54 -21.40 0.47
C ALA A 361 -14.37 -22.29 0.91
N VAL A 362 -13.44 -22.53 -0.01
CA VAL A 362 -12.32 -23.46 0.22
C VAL A 362 -11.01 -22.81 -0.20
N THR A 363 -10.00 -22.87 0.67
CA THR A 363 -8.62 -22.50 0.32
C THR A 363 -7.65 -23.64 0.57
N VAL A 364 -6.61 -23.70 -0.24
CA VAL A 364 -5.43 -24.55 -0.04
C VAL A 364 -4.20 -23.65 -0.02
N GLU A 365 -3.37 -23.79 0.99
CA GLU A 365 -2.11 -23.04 1.11
C GLU A 365 -0.99 -23.70 0.30
N GLY A 366 -0.07 -22.89 -0.23
CA GLY A 366 1.08 -23.40 -0.97
C GLY A 366 2.19 -22.35 -1.17
N GLY A 367 3.27 -22.82 -1.80
CA GLY A 367 4.47 -22.02 -2.06
C GLY A 367 5.40 -21.84 -0.87
N THR A 368 6.51 -21.13 -1.07
CA THR A 368 7.67 -21.15 -0.15
C THR A 368 7.33 -20.77 1.28
N ALA A 369 6.38 -19.86 1.48
CA ALA A 369 5.94 -19.44 2.81
C ALA A 369 5.29 -20.59 3.61
N ALA A 370 4.57 -21.50 2.94
CA ALA A 370 3.78 -22.58 3.55
C ALA A 370 4.44 -23.97 3.45
N ASN A 371 5.57 -24.12 2.76
CA ASN A 371 6.25 -25.40 2.48
C ASN A 371 6.54 -26.28 3.73
N GLU A 372 6.57 -25.73 4.93
CA GLU A 372 6.73 -26.53 6.16
C GLU A 372 5.49 -27.37 6.49
N TYR A 373 4.31 -27.00 5.98
CA TYR A 373 3.05 -27.64 6.34
C TYR A 373 1.99 -27.72 5.21
N SER A 374 2.22 -27.16 4.03
CA SER A 374 1.39 -27.36 2.84
C SER A 374 2.17 -27.15 1.54
N ASP A 375 2.08 -28.09 0.61
CA ASP A 375 2.78 -28.06 -0.69
C ASP A 375 2.03 -27.25 -1.76
N GLY A 376 0.76 -26.90 -1.51
CA GLY A 376 -0.15 -26.36 -2.52
C GLY A 376 -0.75 -27.44 -3.40
N ALA A 377 -1.74 -27.06 -4.21
CA ALA A 377 -2.44 -27.98 -5.11
C ALA A 377 -2.30 -27.55 -6.57
N SER A 378 -2.10 -28.51 -7.46
CA SER A 378 -2.43 -28.32 -8.88
C SER A 378 -3.94 -28.16 -9.06
N LEU A 379 -4.41 -27.61 -10.18
CA LEU A 379 -5.85 -27.43 -10.39
C LEU A 379 -6.61 -28.77 -10.42
N SER A 380 -6.01 -29.81 -11.00
CA SER A 380 -6.61 -31.15 -11.02
C SER A 380 -6.71 -31.75 -9.62
N GLU A 381 -5.69 -31.56 -8.77
CA GLU A 381 -5.74 -31.99 -7.37
C GLU A 381 -6.77 -31.20 -6.57
N PHE A 382 -6.88 -29.89 -6.83
CA PHE A 382 -7.87 -29.06 -6.17
C PHE A 382 -9.30 -29.44 -6.57
N ALA A 383 -9.56 -29.73 -7.84
CA ALA A 383 -10.86 -30.26 -8.29
C ALA A 383 -11.23 -31.58 -7.60
N LEU A 384 -10.25 -32.49 -7.40
CA LEU A 384 -10.46 -33.73 -6.66
C LEU A 384 -10.74 -33.47 -5.16
N ILE A 385 -10.02 -32.53 -4.54
CA ILE A 385 -10.28 -32.11 -3.15
C ILE A 385 -11.73 -31.65 -3.01
N LEU A 386 -12.20 -30.79 -3.91
CA LEU A 386 -13.57 -30.26 -3.89
C LEU A 386 -14.63 -31.35 -4.16
N GLU A 387 -14.35 -32.31 -5.04
CA GLU A 387 -15.23 -33.49 -5.26
C GLU A 387 -15.35 -34.34 -3.98
N GLU A 388 -14.23 -34.62 -3.31
CA GLU A 388 -14.23 -35.44 -2.10
C GLU A 388 -14.86 -34.74 -0.89
N MET A 389 -14.79 -33.41 -0.84
CA MET A 389 -15.56 -32.60 0.11
C MET A 389 -17.08 -32.67 -0.15
N GLY A 390 -17.50 -33.25 -1.28
CA GLY A 390 -18.90 -33.52 -1.60
C GLY A 390 -19.64 -32.34 -2.21
N LEU A 391 -18.93 -31.34 -2.74
CA LEU A 391 -19.53 -30.21 -3.44
C LEU A 391 -20.26 -30.69 -4.69
N GLN A 392 -21.44 -30.13 -4.96
CA GLN A 392 -22.21 -30.41 -6.19
C GLN A 392 -21.74 -29.54 -7.35
N THR A 393 -21.42 -28.28 -7.06
CA THR A 393 -20.87 -27.35 -8.04
C THR A 393 -19.78 -26.55 -7.34
N ALA A 394 -18.65 -26.31 -8.01
CA ALA A 394 -17.60 -25.45 -7.49
C ALA A 394 -16.90 -24.73 -8.63
N VAL A 395 -16.46 -23.50 -8.39
CA VAL A 395 -15.73 -22.66 -9.33
C VAL A 395 -14.40 -22.20 -8.78
N ASN A 396 -13.41 -22.06 -9.67
CA ASN A 396 -12.09 -21.56 -9.34
C ASN A 396 -12.10 -20.03 -9.25
N LEU A 397 -11.63 -19.52 -8.12
CA LEU A 397 -11.34 -18.10 -7.89
C LEU A 397 -9.84 -17.82 -8.11
N ASP A 398 -9.42 -16.56 -7.94
CA ASP A 398 -8.00 -16.23 -8.08
C ASP A 398 -7.16 -16.94 -7.01
N GLY A 399 -5.94 -17.33 -7.39
CA GLY A 399 -5.07 -18.17 -6.58
C GLY A 399 -3.65 -17.60 -6.39
N GLY A 400 -2.72 -18.46 -5.99
CA GLY A 400 -1.35 -18.06 -5.69
C GLY A 400 -1.31 -17.07 -4.52
N GLY A 401 -0.50 -16.01 -4.63
CA GLY A 401 -0.44 -14.99 -3.59
C GLY A 401 -1.72 -14.18 -3.36
N SER A 402 -2.77 -14.36 -4.19
CA SER A 402 -4.09 -13.77 -3.92
C SER A 402 -4.94 -14.64 -2.98
N THR A 403 -4.56 -15.91 -2.73
CA THR A 403 -5.31 -16.82 -1.86
C THR A 403 -5.22 -16.36 -0.42
N GLU A 404 -6.35 -15.86 0.09
CA GLU A 404 -6.50 -15.34 1.43
C GLU A 404 -7.84 -15.77 2.00
N ILE A 405 -7.83 -16.14 3.28
CA ILE A 405 -9.01 -16.41 4.08
C ILE A 405 -8.82 -15.72 5.44
N THR A 406 -9.86 -15.00 5.85
CA THR A 406 -9.89 -14.28 7.11
C THR A 406 -11.02 -14.77 7.99
N LEU A 407 -10.75 -14.80 9.30
CA LEU A 407 -11.73 -15.10 10.33
C LEU A 407 -11.63 -14.04 11.43
N LYS A 408 -12.76 -13.71 12.04
CA LYS A 408 -12.75 -12.98 13.31
C LYS A 408 -12.16 -13.86 14.41
N SER A 409 -11.11 -13.39 15.09
CA SER A 409 -10.45 -14.12 16.19
C SER A 409 -11.28 -14.11 17.48
N TYR A 410 -11.06 -15.09 18.37
CA TYR A 410 -11.66 -15.25 19.71
C TYR A 410 -10.93 -14.49 20.85
N ALA A 411 -9.93 -13.68 20.52
CA ALA A 411 -9.11 -13.01 21.54
C ALA A 411 -8.60 -11.63 21.12
N GLU A 412 -8.92 -11.18 19.90
CA GLU A 412 -8.25 -10.06 19.24
C GLU A 412 -9.27 -9.09 18.66
N GLU A 413 -8.94 -7.79 18.70
CA GLU A 413 -9.79 -6.72 18.17
C GLU A 413 -9.87 -6.74 16.63
N GLU A 414 -8.95 -7.46 15.97
CA GLU A 414 -8.75 -7.41 14.52
C GLU A 414 -9.02 -8.75 13.84
N PHE A 415 -9.36 -8.68 12.55
CA PHE A 415 -9.45 -9.84 11.68
C PHE A 415 -8.06 -10.40 11.43
N LYS A 416 -7.94 -11.73 11.40
CA LYS A 416 -6.69 -12.39 11.07
C LYS A 416 -6.83 -13.16 9.77
N ILE A 417 -5.86 -12.95 8.89
CA ILE A 417 -5.59 -13.87 7.80
C ILE A 417 -5.07 -15.16 8.44
N ILE A 418 -5.86 -16.22 8.34
CA ILE A 418 -5.59 -17.49 9.05
C ILE A 418 -4.71 -18.44 8.22
N ASN A 419 -4.70 -18.27 6.90
CA ASN A 419 -3.77 -18.94 6.01
C ASN A 419 -2.48 -18.12 5.90
N LYS A 420 -1.38 -18.74 5.45
CA LYS A 420 -0.15 -17.99 5.15
C LYS A 420 -0.11 -17.66 3.66
N PRO A 421 -0.25 -16.37 3.28
CA PRO A 421 -0.22 -15.98 1.87
C PRO A 421 1.08 -16.42 1.20
N GLU A 422 1.00 -16.83 -0.07
CA GLU A 422 2.15 -17.34 -0.83
C GLU A 422 3.26 -16.27 -0.97
N ASP A 423 2.89 -14.99 -1.02
CA ASP A 423 3.81 -13.85 -1.10
C ASP A 423 4.45 -13.48 0.27
N GLY A 424 4.09 -14.19 1.34
CA GLY A 424 4.54 -13.94 2.72
C GLY A 424 3.83 -12.79 3.43
N LYS A 425 2.98 -12.05 2.72
CA LYS A 425 2.10 -10.97 3.21
C LYS A 425 0.85 -10.91 2.35
N GLU A 426 -0.16 -10.17 2.80
CA GLU A 426 -1.37 -9.92 1.99
C GLU A 426 -1.00 -9.29 0.63
N ARG A 427 -1.73 -9.70 -0.40
CA ARG A 427 -1.65 -9.13 -1.74
C ARG A 427 -2.87 -8.26 -1.96
N LYS A 428 -2.64 -7.08 -2.55
CA LYS A 428 -3.75 -6.24 -3.03
C LYS A 428 -4.55 -6.96 -4.11
N ILE A 429 -5.80 -7.27 -3.81
CA ILE A 429 -6.81 -7.94 -4.65
C ILE A 429 -7.87 -6.94 -5.12
N SER A 430 -8.58 -7.27 -6.20
CA SER A 430 -9.60 -6.37 -6.77
C SER A 430 -10.94 -6.42 -6.02
N ASN A 431 -11.35 -7.63 -5.63
CA ASN A 431 -12.62 -7.92 -4.97
C ASN A 431 -12.49 -9.13 -4.02
N SER A 432 -13.49 -9.30 -3.15
CA SER A 432 -13.55 -10.36 -2.14
C SER A 432 -14.99 -10.79 -1.84
N LEU A 433 -15.15 -11.96 -1.24
CA LEU A 433 -16.43 -12.46 -0.70
C LEU A 433 -16.36 -12.38 0.82
N LEU A 434 -17.23 -11.55 1.41
CA LEU A 434 -17.30 -11.35 2.86
C LEU A 434 -18.60 -11.96 3.39
N PHE A 435 -18.49 -12.76 4.44
CA PHE A 435 -19.61 -13.41 5.10
C PHE A 435 -19.98 -12.64 6.35
N THR A 436 -21.27 -12.39 6.52
CA THR A 436 -21.81 -11.49 7.54
C THR A 436 -22.90 -12.14 8.36
N THR A 437 -23.14 -11.59 9.55
CA THR A 437 -24.27 -11.96 10.39
C THR A 437 -25.09 -10.75 10.83
N LYS A 438 -26.41 -10.90 10.88
CA LYS A 438 -27.32 -9.95 11.52
C LYS A 438 -27.47 -10.22 13.01
N ASP A 439 -27.06 -11.39 13.53
CA ASP A 439 -27.18 -11.68 14.96
C ASP A 439 -26.48 -10.55 15.73
N ASN A 440 -27.30 -9.77 16.42
CA ASN A 440 -26.86 -8.59 17.12
C ASN A 440 -26.57 -8.86 18.57
N LYS A 441 -27.15 -9.89 19.19
CA LYS A 441 -27.58 -9.73 20.58
C LYS A 441 -27.93 -11.00 21.35
N SER A 442 -27.81 -12.21 20.82
CA SER A 442 -28.36 -13.35 21.57
C SER A 442 -27.49 -13.81 22.76
N ASP A 443 -26.15 -13.75 22.65
CA ASP A 443 -25.27 -14.20 23.74
C ASP A 443 -24.44 -13.06 24.37
N LYS A 444 -25.03 -12.40 25.37
CA LYS A 444 -24.33 -11.46 26.27
C LYS A 444 -23.50 -12.16 27.34
N LYS A 445 -23.47 -13.49 27.33
CA LYS A 445 -22.71 -14.25 28.31
C LYS A 445 -21.24 -14.19 27.93
N VAL A 446 -20.44 -13.69 28.86
CA VAL A 446 -18.99 -13.75 28.74
C VAL A 446 -18.56 -15.21 28.81
N ASP A 447 -17.92 -15.72 27.76
CA ASP A 447 -17.34 -17.05 27.73
C ASP A 447 -15.82 -17.03 27.95
N SER A 448 -15.14 -16.00 27.47
CA SER A 448 -13.72 -15.77 27.74
C SER A 448 -13.49 -14.31 28.09
N ILE A 449 -12.40 -14.08 28.83
CA ILE A 449 -11.81 -12.75 28.95
C ILE A 449 -10.34 -12.87 28.58
N SER A 450 -9.77 -11.80 28.05
CA SER A 450 -8.33 -11.66 27.77
C SER A 450 -7.82 -10.33 28.32
N LEU A 451 -6.51 -10.29 28.57
CA LEU A 451 -5.75 -9.10 28.98
C LEU A 451 -4.72 -8.81 27.89
N LYS A 452 -4.13 -7.61 27.93
CA LYS A 452 -3.04 -7.27 27.01
C LYS A 452 -1.89 -8.29 27.09
N GLU A 453 -1.17 -8.44 25.98
CA GLU A 453 0.07 -9.21 25.93
C GLU A 453 1.09 -8.75 26.98
N PRO A 454 2.03 -9.62 27.40
CA PRO A 454 3.07 -9.25 28.35
C PRO A 454 3.83 -8.00 27.91
N PHE A 455 4.14 -7.12 28.87
CA PHE A 455 4.72 -5.81 28.58
C PHE A 455 5.83 -5.45 29.55
N VAL A 456 6.71 -4.54 29.13
CA VAL A 456 7.81 -4.02 29.93
C VAL A 456 7.48 -2.59 30.35
N ILE A 457 7.68 -2.24 31.63
CA ILE A 457 7.32 -0.93 32.19
C ILE A 457 8.39 -0.46 33.18
N LEU A 458 8.62 0.86 33.22
CA LEU A 458 9.50 1.47 34.22
C LEU A 458 8.86 1.43 35.62
N LYS A 459 9.69 1.29 36.66
CA LYS A 459 9.26 1.39 38.06
C LYS A 459 8.56 2.72 38.34
N ASN A 460 7.53 2.70 39.17
CA ASN A 460 6.68 3.86 39.48
C ASN A 460 5.94 4.48 38.28
N SER A 461 5.89 3.78 37.14
CA SER A 461 5.05 4.17 36.02
C SER A 461 3.70 3.48 36.08
N SER A 462 2.75 3.99 35.33
CA SER A 462 1.40 3.42 35.25
C SER A 462 0.95 3.18 33.83
N ILE A 463 0.06 2.22 33.65
CA ILE A 463 -0.50 1.87 32.34
C ILE A 463 -1.95 1.39 32.50
N PRO A 464 -2.88 1.80 31.62
CA PRO A 464 -4.22 1.24 31.61
C PRO A 464 -4.20 -0.25 31.23
N LEU A 465 -5.01 -1.03 31.92
CA LEU A 465 -5.34 -2.42 31.62
C LEU A 465 -6.78 -2.48 31.13
N ASN A 466 -6.97 -3.01 29.93
CA ASN A 466 -8.29 -3.29 29.39
C ASN A 466 -8.58 -4.79 29.53
N VAL A 467 -9.81 -5.12 29.92
CA VAL A 467 -10.34 -6.48 29.81
C VAL A 467 -11.15 -6.55 28.54
N LYS A 468 -10.72 -7.39 27.62
CA LYS A 468 -11.57 -7.79 26.50
C LYS A 468 -12.36 -9.00 26.96
N ALA A 469 -13.64 -9.00 26.69
CA ALA A 469 -14.51 -10.11 27.01
C ALA A 469 -15.25 -10.50 25.76
N GLU A 470 -15.41 -11.79 25.57
CA GLU A 470 -16.03 -12.32 24.36
C GLU A 470 -17.04 -13.39 24.74
N ASN A 471 -18.10 -13.48 23.93
CA ASN A 471 -18.99 -14.62 24.01
C ASN A 471 -18.34 -15.85 23.34
N LYS A 472 -19.03 -16.99 23.40
CA LYS A 472 -18.54 -18.26 22.83
C LYS A 472 -18.28 -18.23 21.30
N TYR A 473 -18.66 -17.14 20.62
CA TYR A 473 -18.52 -16.93 19.18
C TYR A 473 -17.39 -15.96 18.81
N GLY A 474 -16.74 -15.32 19.79
CA GLY A 474 -15.65 -14.37 19.56
C GLY A 474 -16.11 -12.94 19.27
N PHE A 475 -17.35 -12.61 19.62
CA PHE A 475 -17.80 -11.22 19.61
C PHE A 475 -17.54 -10.59 20.96
N GLU A 476 -17.01 -9.37 20.91
CA GLU A 476 -16.83 -8.55 22.09
C GLU A 476 -18.15 -8.36 22.83
N VAL A 477 -18.09 -8.61 24.13
CA VAL A 477 -19.15 -8.35 25.09
C VAL A 477 -18.68 -7.22 25.97
N ASN A 478 -19.41 -6.10 25.97
CA ASN A 478 -19.11 -5.00 26.87
C ASN A 478 -19.16 -5.49 28.32
N VAL A 479 -18.03 -5.38 29.02
CA VAL A 479 -17.92 -5.62 30.46
C VAL A 479 -17.83 -4.30 31.20
N ASP A 480 -18.50 -4.21 32.34
CA ASP A 480 -18.32 -3.08 33.23
C ASP A 480 -16.93 -3.19 33.89
N ALA A 481 -16.05 -2.23 33.61
CA ALA A 481 -14.71 -2.18 34.17
C ALA A 481 -14.72 -2.15 35.72
N ALA A 482 -15.80 -1.65 36.35
CA ALA A 482 -15.96 -1.64 37.79
C ALA A 482 -16.21 -3.04 38.39
N GLU A 483 -16.66 -4.00 37.59
CA GLU A 483 -16.93 -5.37 38.02
C GLU A 483 -15.71 -6.31 37.89
N VAL A 484 -14.66 -5.86 37.19
CA VAL A 484 -13.41 -6.62 37.05
C VAL A 484 -12.65 -6.64 38.37
N LYS A 485 -12.36 -7.84 38.86
CA LYS A 485 -11.55 -8.06 40.06
C LYS A 485 -10.11 -8.35 39.67
N TRP A 486 -9.21 -7.51 40.17
CA TRP A 486 -7.78 -7.61 39.90
C TRP A 486 -7.02 -8.28 41.03
N LYS A 487 -5.96 -9.01 40.67
CA LYS A 487 -4.96 -9.52 41.60
C LYS A 487 -3.58 -9.36 40.99
N VAL A 488 -2.65 -8.83 41.77
CA VAL A 488 -1.23 -8.70 41.41
C VAL A 488 -0.39 -9.60 42.33
N SER A 489 0.65 -10.23 41.79
CA SER A 489 1.54 -11.09 42.59
C SER A 489 2.53 -10.32 43.45
N ASP A 490 2.84 -9.08 43.06
CA ASP A 490 3.77 -8.20 43.77
C ASP A 490 3.02 -7.25 44.70
N SER A 491 3.49 -7.13 45.94
CA SER A 491 2.90 -6.24 46.95
C SER A 491 3.27 -4.77 46.77
N SER A 492 4.30 -4.45 45.98
CA SER A 492 4.72 -3.07 45.71
C SER A 492 3.96 -2.43 44.53
N SER A 493 3.28 -3.25 43.74
CA SER A 493 2.46 -2.84 42.61
C SER A 493 0.98 -2.90 42.97
N GLU A 494 0.14 -2.10 42.31
CA GLU A 494 -1.30 -2.10 42.54
C GLU A 494 -2.09 -1.87 41.25
N ILE A 495 -3.38 -2.20 41.26
CA ILE A 495 -4.30 -1.85 40.19
C ILE A 495 -5.46 -1.04 40.77
N ALA A 496 -5.63 0.19 40.28
CA ALA A 496 -6.70 1.10 40.69
C ALA A 496 -7.48 1.56 39.45
N ASN A 497 -8.80 1.34 39.45
CA ASN A 497 -9.69 1.70 38.33
C ASN A 497 -9.19 1.20 36.96
N GLY A 498 -8.69 -0.04 36.92
CA GLY A 498 -8.13 -0.63 35.69
C GLY A 498 -6.77 -0.06 35.28
N ILE A 499 -6.11 0.75 36.11
CA ILE A 499 -4.76 1.25 35.84
C ILE A 499 -3.77 0.46 36.70
N PHE A 500 -2.82 -0.23 36.06
CA PHE A 500 -1.69 -0.87 36.73
C PHE A 500 -0.65 0.18 37.08
N ASN A 501 -0.30 0.26 38.37
CA ASN A 501 0.78 1.07 38.90
C ASN A 501 1.94 0.13 39.26
N ALA A 502 3.03 0.23 38.50
CA ALA A 502 4.23 -0.55 38.76
C ALA A 502 4.91 -0.07 40.05
N GLY A 503 5.27 -1.03 40.90
CA GLY A 503 5.99 -0.74 42.13
C GLY A 503 7.43 -0.30 41.94
N ASN A 504 8.19 -0.29 43.02
CA ASN A 504 9.59 0.14 43.04
C ASN A 504 10.61 -1.01 42.87
N ALA A 505 10.14 -2.26 42.84
CA ALA A 505 10.96 -3.45 42.69
C ALA A 505 11.07 -3.88 41.22
N ASN A 506 12.29 -4.23 40.79
CA ASN A 506 12.54 -4.83 39.48
C ASN A 506 12.11 -6.31 39.50
N GLY A 507 11.44 -6.77 38.45
CA GLY A 507 11.10 -8.18 38.27
C GLY A 507 9.80 -8.43 37.51
N LEU A 508 9.42 -9.71 37.43
CA LEU A 508 8.21 -10.17 36.78
C LEU A 508 7.01 -10.07 37.75
N VAL A 509 6.00 -9.30 37.36
CA VAL A 509 4.73 -9.13 38.09
C VAL A 509 3.62 -9.82 37.32
N MET A 510 2.97 -10.81 37.94
CA MET A 510 1.78 -11.45 37.38
C MET A 510 0.55 -10.62 37.71
N ILE A 511 -0.26 -10.35 36.70
CA ILE A 511 -1.51 -9.61 36.77
C ILE A 511 -2.65 -10.55 36.37
N GLU A 512 -3.57 -10.83 37.28
CA GLU A 512 -4.80 -11.60 37.04
C GLU A 512 -6.01 -10.66 37.03
N GLY A 513 -6.81 -10.71 35.97
CA GLY A 513 -8.13 -10.10 35.88
C GLY A 513 -9.21 -11.17 35.94
N LYS A 514 -10.28 -10.92 36.70
CA LYS A 514 -11.41 -11.85 36.85
C LYS A 514 -12.74 -11.14 36.65
N TYR A 515 -13.59 -11.70 35.79
CA TYR A 515 -14.96 -11.25 35.51
C TYR A 515 -15.88 -12.47 35.37
N ASP A 516 -17.06 -12.45 36.00
CA ASP A 516 -18.07 -13.54 36.00
C ASP A 516 -17.50 -14.99 35.98
N ASN A 517 -16.54 -15.27 36.86
CA ASN A 517 -15.80 -16.53 37.01
C ASN A 517 -14.78 -16.89 35.92
N LYS A 518 -14.69 -16.11 34.85
CA LYS A 518 -13.61 -16.19 33.86
C LYS A 518 -12.37 -15.46 34.37
N LYS A 519 -11.19 -15.92 33.97
CA LYS A 519 -9.90 -15.40 34.39
C LYS A 519 -9.00 -15.21 33.19
N ALA A 520 -8.24 -14.13 33.20
CA ALA A 520 -7.12 -13.93 32.30
C ALA A 520 -5.90 -13.47 33.09
N VAL A 521 -4.72 -13.80 32.58
CA VAL A 521 -3.44 -13.48 33.21
C VAL A 521 -2.55 -12.83 32.17
N THR A 522 -1.88 -11.76 32.57
CA THR A 522 -0.76 -11.16 31.83
C THR A 522 0.43 -10.93 32.78
N TYR A 523 1.56 -10.51 32.22
CA TYR A 523 2.78 -10.25 32.98
C TYR A 523 3.34 -8.88 32.64
N ALA A 524 3.71 -8.13 33.69
CA ALA A 524 4.52 -6.92 33.56
C ALA A 524 5.96 -7.24 33.98
N ILE A 525 6.94 -6.88 33.15
CA ILE A 525 8.36 -6.88 33.51
C ILE A 525 8.69 -5.46 33.97
N VAL A 526 8.82 -5.27 35.28
CA VAL A 526 9.16 -3.96 35.86
C VAL A 526 10.67 -3.79 35.85
N ILE A 527 11.15 -2.69 35.26
CA ILE A 527 12.58 -2.36 35.15
C ILE A 527 12.88 -0.99 35.77
N ASP A 528 14.13 -0.76 36.14
CA ASP A 528 14.57 0.45 36.81
C ASP A 528 15.29 1.46 35.92
N GLU A 529 15.85 1.03 34.79
CA GLU A 529 16.55 1.89 33.83
C GLU A 529 16.32 1.47 32.37
N LEU A 530 16.56 2.41 31.45
CA LEU A 530 16.56 2.20 30.00
C LEU A 530 18.00 2.13 29.50
N ASP A 531 18.26 1.41 28.41
CA ASP A 531 19.55 1.48 27.73
C ASP A 531 19.64 2.76 26.87
N LYS A 532 18.56 3.11 26.17
CA LYS A 532 18.43 4.36 25.40
C LYS A 532 16.98 4.81 25.27
N VAL A 533 16.80 6.07 24.87
CA VAL A 533 15.52 6.62 24.41
C VAL A 533 15.67 7.06 22.94
N GLU A 534 14.67 6.77 22.12
CA GLU A 534 14.58 7.17 20.72
C GLU A 534 13.32 8.01 20.49
N ILE A 535 13.28 8.75 19.37
CA ILE A 535 12.12 9.52 18.93
C ILE A 535 11.70 9.04 17.54
N ASN A 536 10.40 9.07 17.26
CA ASN A 536 9.76 8.72 15.98
C ASN A 536 10.09 9.65 14.79
N SER A 537 11.24 10.33 14.77
CA SER A 537 11.61 11.31 13.74
C SER A 537 12.99 11.09 13.12
N GLY A 538 13.82 10.21 13.68
CA GLY A 538 15.25 10.17 13.36
C GLY A 538 16.02 11.38 13.91
N TYR A 539 17.23 11.63 13.39
CA TYR A 539 18.17 12.63 13.93
C TYR A 539 17.96 14.06 13.38
N GLU A 540 17.38 14.20 12.19
CA GLU A 540 17.10 15.50 11.57
C GLU A 540 15.73 15.50 10.87
N MET A 541 15.02 16.61 11.00
CA MET A 541 13.73 16.82 10.37
C MET A 541 13.55 18.19 9.73
N HIS A 542 12.76 18.24 8.66
CA HIS A 542 12.38 19.44 7.92
C HIS A 542 10.86 19.58 8.00
N LEU A 543 10.38 20.78 8.31
CA LEU A 543 8.97 21.15 8.41
C LEU A 543 8.74 22.50 7.72
N ASN A 544 7.50 22.78 7.33
CA ASN A 544 7.05 24.10 6.92
C ASN A 544 6.58 24.93 8.13
N LYS A 545 6.34 26.22 7.92
CA LYS A 545 5.75 27.08 8.96
C LYS A 545 4.27 26.73 9.14
N GLY A 546 3.83 26.57 10.38
CA GLY A 546 2.45 26.20 10.71
C GLY A 546 2.23 24.69 10.80
N ASP A 547 3.23 23.88 10.44
CA ASP A 547 3.17 22.43 10.60
C ASP A 547 3.06 22.05 12.07
N GLU A 548 2.28 21.00 12.32
CA GLU A 548 2.19 20.32 13.61
C GLU A 548 2.85 18.95 13.50
N PHE A 549 3.69 18.60 14.47
CA PHE A 549 4.31 17.28 14.54
C PHE A 549 4.20 16.70 15.95
N GLN A 550 3.73 15.45 16.06
CA GLN A 550 3.63 14.74 17.33
C GLN A 550 4.85 13.82 17.52
N PHE A 551 5.75 14.22 18.42
CA PHE A 551 6.84 13.34 18.82
C PHE A 551 6.34 12.23 19.74
N LYS A 552 6.95 11.05 19.64
CA LYS A 552 6.76 9.91 20.53
C LYS A 552 8.13 9.45 21.02
N ALA A 553 8.28 9.31 22.34
CA ALA A 553 9.46 8.74 22.95
C ALA A 553 9.34 7.21 23.00
N ILE A 554 10.40 6.51 22.62
CA ILE A 554 10.47 5.05 22.61
C ILE A 554 11.62 4.64 23.52
N GLY A 555 11.29 4.01 24.65
CA GLY A 555 12.30 3.41 25.52
C GLY A 555 12.84 2.13 24.89
N LYS A 556 14.14 1.87 25.02
CA LYS A 556 14.76 0.64 24.50
C LYS A 556 15.60 -0.02 25.58
N SER A 557 15.50 -1.35 25.63
CA SER A 557 16.45 -2.22 26.30
C SER A 557 17.12 -3.14 25.29
N SER A 558 18.44 -3.35 25.43
CA SER A 558 19.22 -4.29 24.63
C SER A 558 18.79 -5.75 24.83
N TYR A 559 18.10 -6.06 25.92
CA TYR A 559 17.68 -7.42 26.27
C TYR A 559 16.17 -7.64 26.08
N LEU A 560 15.35 -6.61 26.30
CA LEU A 560 13.88 -6.73 26.33
C LEU A 560 13.18 -6.01 25.18
N GLY A 561 13.90 -5.29 24.31
CA GLY A 561 13.34 -4.61 23.15
C GLY A 561 12.74 -3.24 23.49
N GLU A 562 11.57 -2.93 22.94
CA GLU A 562 10.88 -1.66 23.18
C GLU A 562 10.14 -1.65 24.52
N ILE A 563 10.18 -0.48 25.17
CA ILE A 563 9.62 -0.26 26.49
C ILE A 563 8.59 0.84 26.38
N GLU A 564 7.38 0.54 26.83
CA GLU A 564 6.27 1.48 26.83
C GLU A 564 6.50 2.55 27.90
N LEU A 565 6.49 3.82 27.49
CA LEU A 565 6.76 4.96 28.36
C LEU A 565 5.47 5.70 28.67
N ASN A 566 5.25 6.00 29.95
CA ASN A 566 4.17 6.88 30.36
C ASN A 566 4.58 8.34 30.13
N LYS A 567 3.64 9.19 29.72
CA LYS A 567 3.84 10.63 29.53
C LYS A 567 4.53 11.32 30.73
N ASN A 568 4.23 10.86 31.96
CA ASN A 568 4.80 11.44 33.17
C ASN A 568 6.31 11.15 33.34
N ASN A 569 6.86 10.20 32.58
CA ASN A 569 8.28 9.89 32.58
C ASN A 569 9.08 10.68 31.52
N ILE A 570 8.39 11.43 30.65
CA ILE A 570 9.00 12.07 29.49
C ILE A 570 9.05 13.58 29.70
N GLU A 571 10.23 14.16 29.53
CA GLU A 571 10.42 15.61 29.48
C GLU A 571 10.80 16.03 28.06
N TRP A 572 10.00 16.94 27.48
CA TRP A 572 10.26 17.53 26.17
C TRP A 572 10.80 18.95 26.31
N LYS A 573 11.85 19.28 25.53
CA LYS A 573 12.43 20.63 25.46
C LYS A 573 12.65 21.05 24.02
N LEU A 574 12.37 22.31 23.71
CA LEU A 574 12.71 22.93 22.43
C LEU A 574 13.77 24.01 22.65
N ASN A 575 14.92 23.84 22.01
CA ASN A 575 15.94 24.87 21.86
C ASN A 575 15.86 25.48 20.45
N GLY A 576 16.00 26.81 20.35
CA GLY A 576 15.80 27.55 19.10
C GLY A 576 14.41 28.19 18.99
N LYS A 577 14.26 29.14 18.06
CA LYS A 577 13.06 29.99 17.94
C LYS A 577 12.13 29.55 16.81
N ILE A 578 12.00 28.25 16.58
CA ILE A 578 11.22 27.71 15.43
C ILE A 578 9.73 27.52 15.73
N GLY A 579 9.32 27.49 17.00
CA GLY A 579 7.96 27.11 17.39
C GLY A 579 7.78 26.98 18.90
N LYS A 580 6.82 26.16 19.30
CA LYS A 580 6.58 25.73 20.69
C LYS A 580 6.35 24.23 20.74
N ILE A 581 6.87 23.56 21.76
CA ILE A 581 6.59 22.16 22.07
C ILE A 581 5.83 22.08 23.40
N ASP A 582 4.82 21.22 23.49
CA ASP A 582 4.07 20.98 24.73
C ASP A 582 4.60 19.78 25.54
N GLU A 583 4.01 19.54 26.72
CA GLU A 583 4.38 18.44 27.62
C GLU A 583 4.09 17.05 27.04
N ALA A 584 3.21 16.96 26.03
CA ALA A 584 2.90 15.72 25.33
C ALA A 584 3.84 15.47 24.13
N GLY A 585 4.76 16.39 23.83
CA GLY A 585 5.68 16.29 22.70
C GLY A 585 5.10 16.77 21.37
N LYS A 586 4.02 17.56 21.38
CA LYS A 586 3.48 18.19 20.17
C LYS A 586 4.22 19.49 19.87
N LEU A 587 4.91 19.52 18.73
CA LEU A 587 5.57 20.73 18.20
C LEU A 587 4.66 21.43 17.20
N ILE A 588 4.49 22.75 17.37
CA ILE A 588 3.82 23.63 16.40
C ILE A 588 4.85 24.66 15.92
N THR A 589 5.16 24.66 14.63
CA THR A 589 6.17 25.56 14.06
C THR A 589 5.55 26.92 13.71
N SER A 590 6.33 28.00 13.85
CA SER A 590 5.85 29.37 13.54
C SER A 590 6.89 30.24 12.85
N ASN A 591 8.19 29.99 13.04
CA ASN A 591 9.26 30.76 12.41
C ASN A 591 10.18 29.85 11.60
N SER A 592 10.73 30.39 10.51
CA SER A 592 11.80 29.71 9.79
C SER A 592 13.07 29.69 10.64
N GLY A 593 13.86 28.63 10.54
CA GLY A 593 15.13 28.51 11.26
C GLY A 593 15.45 27.07 11.63
N ILE A 594 16.43 26.90 12.53
CA ILE A 594 16.84 25.60 13.07
C ILE A 594 16.54 25.58 14.57
N GLY A 595 15.95 24.48 15.05
CA GLY A 595 15.79 24.19 16.47
C GLY A 595 16.23 22.76 16.80
N ILE A 596 16.36 22.45 18.07
CA ILE A 596 16.60 21.10 18.59
C ILE A 596 15.44 20.76 19.52
N VAL A 597 14.78 19.65 19.26
CA VAL A 597 13.84 19.03 20.19
C VAL A 597 14.56 17.93 20.95
N SER A 598 14.62 18.05 22.27
CA SER A 598 15.23 17.07 23.16
C SER A 598 14.13 16.32 23.91
N CYS A 599 14.24 15.00 23.95
CA CYS A 599 13.42 14.10 24.76
C CYS A 599 14.29 13.52 25.87
N SER A 600 13.85 13.63 27.12
CA SER A 600 14.52 13.05 28.28
C SER A 600 13.62 12.08 29.04
N VAL A 601 14.15 10.91 29.40
CA VAL A 601 13.46 9.90 30.21
C VAL A 601 14.45 9.40 31.25
N GLY A 602 14.25 9.82 32.51
CA GLY A 602 15.26 9.61 33.55
C GLY A 602 16.56 10.35 33.21
N ASP A 603 17.67 9.61 33.13
CA ASP A 603 19.00 10.12 32.77
C ASP A 603 19.29 10.05 31.26
N LYS A 604 18.43 9.40 30.47
CA LYS A 604 18.63 9.23 29.03
C LYS A 604 18.05 10.41 28.27
N VAL A 605 18.83 10.94 27.33
CA VAL A 605 18.45 12.07 26.47
C VAL A 605 18.68 11.69 25.02
N THR A 606 17.76 12.09 24.15
CA THR A 606 17.93 12.04 22.70
C THR A 606 17.42 13.33 22.09
N GLU A 607 17.95 13.67 20.92
CA GLU A 607 17.72 14.97 20.28
C GLU A 607 17.45 14.80 18.79
N VAL A 608 16.53 15.61 18.29
CA VAL A 608 16.28 15.76 16.86
C VAL A 608 16.44 17.22 16.45
N LYS A 609 17.19 17.44 15.38
CA LYS A 609 17.35 18.76 14.78
C LYS A 609 16.19 19.05 13.84
N VAL A 610 15.50 20.17 14.03
CA VAL A 610 14.31 20.57 13.27
C VAL A 610 14.62 21.82 12.43
N LYS A 611 14.49 21.72 11.12
CA LYS A 611 14.67 22.81 10.14
C LYS A 611 13.28 23.25 9.65
N VAL A 612 12.92 24.52 9.86
CA VAL A 612 11.61 25.05 9.51
C VAL A 612 11.70 26.05 8.35
N GLY A 613 10.82 25.88 7.36
CA GLY A 613 10.52 26.86 6.31
C GLY A 613 11.67 27.07 5.32
N GLN A 614 12.36 26.00 4.93
CA GLN A 614 13.36 26.00 3.87
C GLN A 614 12.69 26.00 2.49
N ASP A 615 13.37 26.55 1.49
CA ASP A 615 12.89 26.55 0.11
C ASP A 615 13.27 25.24 -0.62
N HIS A 616 14.39 24.64 -0.22
CA HIS A 616 14.96 23.40 -0.77
C HIS A 616 15.84 22.67 0.25
N ALA A 617 16.14 21.40 -0.01
CA ALA A 617 17.11 20.60 0.72
C ALA A 617 18.01 19.80 -0.24
N LEU A 618 19.33 19.95 -0.10
CA LEU A 618 20.32 19.22 -0.88
C LEU A 618 20.43 17.75 -0.38
N ILE A 619 20.14 16.81 -1.28
CA ILE A 619 20.30 15.37 -1.05
C ILE A 619 21.78 15.02 -1.23
N ASP A 620 22.32 15.27 -2.43
CA ASP A 620 23.73 15.08 -2.74
C ASP A 620 24.18 15.97 -3.92
N GLY A 621 25.36 16.58 -3.77
CA GLY A 621 26.10 17.29 -4.81
C GLY A 621 27.46 16.64 -5.11
N PHE A 622 27.69 15.42 -4.61
CA PHE A 622 28.86 14.57 -4.90
C PHE A 622 30.22 15.10 -4.40
N GLU A 623 30.23 16.13 -3.55
CA GLU A 623 31.44 16.69 -2.92
C GLU A 623 31.95 15.84 -1.74
N GLU A 624 31.08 15.05 -1.12
CA GLU A 624 31.37 14.22 0.05
C GLU A 624 30.92 12.78 -0.20
N LYS A 625 31.61 11.80 0.37
CA LYS A 625 31.22 10.39 0.26
C LYS A 625 30.07 10.08 1.23
N LYS A 626 28.88 10.62 0.95
CA LYS A 626 27.65 10.46 1.75
C LYS A 626 26.93 9.15 1.44
N PHE A 627 26.82 8.82 0.16
CA PHE A 627 26.14 7.62 -0.32
C PHE A 627 27.08 6.72 -1.14
N TYR A 628 26.71 5.45 -1.23
CA TYR A 628 27.19 4.50 -2.22
C TYR A 628 26.17 4.41 -3.36
N TYR A 629 26.67 4.55 -4.58
CA TYR A 629 25.85 4.52 -5.78
C TYR A 629 26.11 3.22 -6.53
N ASP A 630 25.05 2.44 -6.74
CA ASP A 630 25.09 1.25 -7.59
C ASP A 630 24.45 1.56 -8.93
N VAL A 631 25.13 1.18 -10.01
CA VAL A 631 24.62 1.37 -11.37
C VAL A 631 24.41 0.04 -12.04
N ASP A 632 23.14 -0.28 -12.30
CA ASP A 632 22.71 -1.51 -12.95
C ASP A 632 21.60 -1.24 -13.98
N GLY A 633 21.17 -2.28 -14.69
CA GLY A 633 20.04 -2.18 -15.60
C GLY A 633 20.18 -3.09 -16.82
N PHE A 634 19.14 -3.10 -17.66
CA PHE A 634 19.13 -3.90 -18.89
C PHE A 634 19.97 -3.27 -20.01
N MET A 635 20.23 -1.96 -19.95
CA MET A 635 21.22 -1.30 -20.80
C MET A 635 22.59 -1.43 -20.13
N GLY A 636 23.62 -1.73 -20.90
CA GLY A 636 24.98 -1.72 -20.39
C GLY A 636 25.37 -0.31 -19.95
N GLY A 637 26.29 -0.19 -18.99
CA GLY A 637 26.69 1.12 -18.48
C GLY A 637 27.48 1.02 -17.19
N LYS A 638 28.05 2.15 -16.76
CA LYS A 638 28.77 2.30 -15.49
C LYS A 638 28.54 3.70 -14.95
N GLY A 639 28.68 3.88 -13.64
CA GLY A 639 28.69 5.21 -13.04
C GLY A 639 29.78 5.41 -12.01
N SER A 640 30.20 6.65 -11.85
CA SER A 640 31.20 7.07 -10.86
C SER A 640 31.14 8.57 -10.63
N VAL A 641 31.54 9.01 -9.44
CA VAL A 641 31.84 10.42 -9.19
C VAL A 641 32.99 10.87 -10.12
N SER A 642 32.83 12.03 -10.78
CA SER A 642 33.73 12.56 -11.80
C SER A 642 33.98 14.05 -11.60
N GLN A 643 35.19 14.49 -11.95
CA GLN A 643 35.60 15.90 -11.99
C GLN A 643 35.59 16.49 -13.41
N GLU A 644 35.15 15.72 -14.41
CA GLU A 644 35.15 16.17 -15.81
C GLU A 644 34.18 17.32 -16.05
N LYS A 645 33.01 17.26 -15.40
CA LYS A 645 31.96 18.26 -15.45
C LYS A 645 31.35 18.36 -14.07
N ALA A 646 31.11 19.58 -13.59
CA ALA A 646 30.33 19.85 -12.39
C ALA A 646 29.52 21.11 -12.64
N TYR A 647 28.29 21.15 -12.14
CA TYR A 647 27.47 22.35 -12.21
C TYR A 647 27.88 23.31 -11.09
N ASN A 648 27.87 22.82 -9.85
CA ASN A 648 28.39 23.46 -8.65
C ASN A 648 29.52 22.60 -8.05
N GLY A 649 30.42 23.19 -7.26
CA GLY A 649 31.54 22.42 -6.68
C GLY A 649 32.58 21.95 -7.71
N ASN A 650 33.16 20.77 -7.45
CA ASN A 650 34.21 20.16 -8.30
C ASN A 650 33.79 18.80 -8.87
N ASN A 651 32.78 18.15 -8.29
CA ASN A 651 32.39 16.78 -8.62
C ASN A 651 30.95 16.74 -9.12
N SER A 652 30.63 15.76 -9.96
CA SER A 652 29.27 15.33 -10.26
C SER A 652 29.25 13.81 -10.48
N PHE A 653 28.09 13.19 -10.62
CA PHE A 653 27.99 11.77 -10.93
C PHE A 653 27.88 11.52 -12.43
N LYS A 654 28.92 10.92 -13.00
CA LYS A 654 28.95 10.50 -14.40
C LYS A 654 28.27 9.15 -14.56
N ILE A 655 27.38 9.03 -15.54
CA ILE A 655 26.75 7.77 -15.96
C ILE A 655 27.04 7.57 -17.44
N THR A 656 27.57 6.40 -17.79
CA THR A 656 27.65 5.94 -19.18
C THR A 656 26.54 4.95 -19.47
N TYR A 657 25.99 5.00 -20.68
CA TYR A 657 24.97 4.05 -21.13
C TYR A 657 25.33 3.52 -22.52
N ASP A 658 24.98 2.26 -22.78
CA ASP A 658 25.21 1.59 -24.05
C ASP A 658 24.09 0.59 -24.36
N TYR A 659 23.34 0.89 -25.42
CA TYR A 659 22.22 0.07 -25.89
C TYR A 659 22.71 -1.21 -26.58
N SER A 660 24.01 -1.35 -26.85
CA SER A 660 24.58 -2.53 -27.48
C SER A 660 24.28 -3.82 -26.71
N SER A 661 24.20 -3.73 -25.38
CA SER A 661 23.96 -4.82 -24.44
C SER A 661 22.46 -5.07 -24.16
N TRP A 662 21.58 -4.17 -24.63
CA TRP A 662 20.15 -4.29 -24.40
C TRP A 662 19.53 -5.34 -25.34
N ASN A 663 19.04 -6.44 -24.77
CA ASN A 663 18.46 -7.56 -25.51
C ASN A 663 17.02 -7.32 -25.99
N LYS A 664 16.41 -6.18 -25.63
CA LYS A 664 15.04 -5.75 -26.00
C LYS A 664 13.91 -6.68 -25.53
N GLU A 665 14.19 -7.60 -24.61
CA GLU A 665 13.17 -8.42 -23.94
C GLU A 665 12.32 -7.54 -23.00
N TYR A 666 12.99 -6.75 -22.17
CA TYR A 666 12.42 -5.74 -21.27
C TYR A 666 12.71 -4.32 -21.76
N ASN A 667 12.12 -3.30 -21.12
CA ASN A 667 12.51 -1.91 -21.36
C ASN A 667 13.99 -1.71 -21.00
N GLY A 668 14.70 -0.93 -21.81
CA GLY A 668 16.11 -0.67 -21.57
C GLY A 668 16.23 0.27 -20.39
N THR A 669 16.87 -0.15 -19.30
CA THR A 669 17.03 0.67 -18.10
C THR A 669 18.49 0.85 -17.73
N ILE A 670 18.81 1.99 -17.13
CA ILE A 670 20.01 2.19 -16.32
C ILE A 670 19.59 2.90 -15.04
N ASN A 671 19.72 2.22 -13.91
CA ASN A 671 19.32 2.68 -12.60
C ASN A 671 20.56 3.18 -11.86
N LEU A 672 20.47 4.38 -11.30
CA LEU A 672 21.33 4.90 -10.25
C LEU A 672 20.65 4.64 -8.91
N LYS A 673 20.96 3.51 -8.28
CA LYS A 673 20.44 3.14 -6.96
C LYS A 673 21.27 3.84 -5.88
N ILE A 674 20.58 4.46 -4.92
CA ILE A 674 21.22 5.23 -3.86
C ILE A 674 21.16 4.43 -2.57
N ASN A 675 22.31 3.94 -2.12
CA ASN A 675 22.45 3.19 -0.87
C ASN A 675 23.34 3.97 0.10
N GLY A 676 23.14 3.87 1.40
CA GLY A 676 23.95 4.64 2.35
C GLY A 676 23.81 4.19 3.80
N GLN A 677 24.60 4.82 4.69
CA GLN A 677 24.44 4.67 6.14
C GLN A 677 23.08 5.21 6.61
N GLU A 678 22.54 6.20 5.90
CA GLU A 678 21.17 6.69 6.02
C GLU A 678 20.51 6.67 4.64
N SER A 679 19.19 6.47 4.59
CA SER A 679 18.41 6.55 3.34
C SER A 679 18.15 8.02 2.99
N PRO A 680 18.21 8.43 1.71
CA PRO A 680 17.84 9.79 1.29
C PRO A 680 16.32 9.96 1.38
N LYS A 681 15.84 10.29 2.58
CA LYS A 681 14.42 10.49 2.89
C LYS A 681 14.11 11.97 3.04
N THR A 682 12.93 12.40 2.59
CA THR A 682 12.30 13.59 3.17
C THR A 682 12.10 13.29 4.65
N SER A 683 12.15 14.30 5.48
CA SER A 683 11.97 14.10 6.91
C SER A 683 10.49 14.14 7.26
N TYR A 684 9.78 15.27 7.15
CA TYR A 684 8.32 15.35 7.37
C TYR A 684 7.63 16.52 6.67
N GLY A 685 8.36 17.42 6.00
CA GLY A 685 7.80 18.43 5.10
C GLY A 685 7.54 17.82 3.73
N ARG A 686 6.44 18.21 3.07
CA ARG A 686 6.12 17.74 1.72
C ARG A 686 6.91 18.55 0.68
N PRO A 687 7.84 17.94 -0.08
CA PRO A 687 8.42 18.62 -1.24
C PRO A 687 7.37 18.77 -2.34
N GLU A 688 7.44 19.86 -3.08
CA GLU A 688 6.67 20.06 -4.32
C GLU A 688 7.38 19.37 -5.50
N TYR A 689 8.71 19.31 -5.49
CA TYR A 689 9.48 18.69 -6.57
C TYR A 689 10.69 17.89 -6.05
N ILE A 690 11.04 16.85 -6.80
CA ILE A 690 12.41 16.34 -6.88
C ILE A 690 13.13 17.06 -8.02
N SER A 691 14.37 17.49 -7.81
CA SER A 691 15.16 18.18 -8.82
C SER A 691 16.60 17.64 -8.90
N ALA A 692 17.20 17.77 -10.08
CA ALA A 692 18.62 17.57 -10.31
C ALA A 692 19.12 18.47 -11.45
N MET A 693 20.41 18.82 -11.43
CA MET A 693 21.10 19.38 -12.59
C MET A 693 21.63 18.25 -13.46
N VAL A 694 21.32 18.29 -14.75
CA VAL A 694 21.69 17.22 -15.69
C VAL A 694 22.43 17.80 -16.89
N TYR A 695 23.67 17.34 -17.08
CA TYR A 695 24.42 17.57 -18.29
C TYR A 695 24.00 16.53 -19.34
N GLY A 696 23.23 16.96 -20.32
CA GLY A 696 22.77 16.13 -21.42
C GLY A 696 23.79 16.02 -22.55
N ASP A 697 23.75 14.90 -23.26
CA ASP A 697 24.50 14.63 -24.49
C ASP A 697 23.59 14.59 -25.75
N GLY A 698 22.33 15.00 -25.61
CA GLY A 698 21.33 15.10 -26.67
C GLY A 698 20.68 13.79 -27.10
N LYS A 699 20.98 12.66 -26.43
CA LYS A 699 20.52 11.34 -26.85
C LYS A 699 20.12 10.39 -25.71
N ALA A 700 20.26 10.79 -24.45
CA ALA A 700 19.89 9.95 -23.32
C ALA A 700 18.35 9.82 -23.18
N PRO A 701 17.85 8.66 -22.72
CA PRO A 701 16.41 8.39 -22.68
C PRO A 701 15.70 9.07 -21.51
N TRP A 702 14.42 8.77 -21.35
CA TRP A 702 13.54 9.29 -20.29
C TRP A 702 14.18 9.14 -18.91
N MET A 703 14.31 10.24 -18.16
CA MET A 703 14.78 10.26 -16.78
C MET A 703 13.60 10.28 -15.79
N ARG A 704 13.65 9.40 -14.80
CA ARG A 704 12.64 9.22 -13.76
C ARG A 704 13.29 9.01 -12.40
N ALA A 705 12.54 9.24 -11.33
CA ALA A 705 12.93 8.88 -9.97
C ALA A 705 11.87 7.94 -9.38
N SER A 706 12.29 6.93 -8.62
CA SER A 706 11.36 6.11 -7.85
C SER A 706 11.57 6.33 -6.36
N PHE A 707 10.46 6.27 -5.65
CA PHE A 707 10.37 6.56 -4.24
C PHE A 707 9.58 5.47 -3.52
N THR A 708 9.77 5.39 -2.21
CA THR A 708 8.93 4.61 -1.30
C THR A 708 8.37 5.55 -0.24
N ASP A 709 7.07 5.54 -0.02
CA ASP A 709 6.41 6.39 0.98
C ASP A 709 6.49 5.77 2.41
N ALA A 710 5.84 6.42 3.38
CA ALA A 710 5.84 5.94 4.78
C ALA A 710 5.11 4.61 4.99
N ASN A 711 4.17 4.28 4.10
CA ASN A 711 3.39 3.04 4.13
C ASN A 711 4.13 1.90 3.41
N GLY A 712 5.29 2.18 2.82
CA GLY A 712 6.04 1.21 2.03
C GLY A 712 5.58 1.11 0.58
N GLU A 713 4.75 2.05 0.10
CA GLU A 713 4.28 2.07 -1.28
C GLU A 713 5.30 2.71 -2.21
N GLU A 714 5.61 2.03 -3.31
CA GLU A 714 6.49 2.57 -4.34
C GLU A 714 5.71 3.47 -5.31
N PHE A 715 6.27 4.64 -5.61
CA PHE A 715 5.76 5.52 -6.66
C PHE A 715 6.89 6.09 -7.53
N ILE A 716 6.54 6.52 -8.74
CA ILE A 716 7.48 7.00 -9.75
C ILE A 716 7.12 8.44 -10.10
N VAL A 717 8.15 9.27 -10.20
CA VAL A 717 8.04 10.65 -10.67
C VAL A 717 8.84 10.81 -11.96
N ASP A 718 8.19 11.39 -12.97
CA ASP A 718 8.83 11.72 -14.23
C ASP A 718 9.59 13.04 -14.12
N MET A 719 10.88 13.04 -14.48
CA MET A 719 11.73 14.23 -14.37
C MET A 719 12.03 14.87 -15.74
N ALA A 720 12.21 14.06 -16.79
CA ALA A 720 12.38 14.53 -18.16
C ALA A 720 12.07 13.43 -19.17
N SER A 721 11.09 13.62 -20.06
CA SER A 721 10.64 12.61 -21.05
C SER A 721 11.75 12.11 -21.99
N ASN A 722 12.79 12.92 -22.20
CA ASN A 722 13.99 12.62 -22.96
C ASN A 722 15.08 13.65 -22.63
N ILE A 723 16.35 13.31 -22.82
CA ILE A 723 17.48 14.24 -22.67
C ILE A 723 18.02 14.56 -24.06
N ASP A 724 17.29 15.43 -24.76
CA ASP A 724 17.58 15.89 -26.13
C ASP A 724 18.42 17.17 -26.20
N TRP A 725 18.84 17.68 -25.04
CA TRP A 725 19.71 18.85 -24.97
C TRP A 725 21.17 18.48 -24.78
N ASN A 726 22.05 19.38 -25.19
CA ASN A 726 23.47 19.34 -24.87
C ASN A 726 23.76 20.36 -23.77
N GLY A 727 24.50 19.98 -22.74
CA GLY A 727 24.86 20.88 -21.64
C GLY A 727 23.98 20.74 -20.40
N TRP A 728 24.19 21.62 -19.41
CA TRP A 728 23.47 21.59 -18.13
C TRP A 728 22.05 22.13 -18.25
N ARG A 729 21.09 21.40 -17.67
CA ARG A 729 19.69 21.82 -17.49
C ARG A 729 19.18 21.32 -16.15
N GLU A 730 18.42 22.16 -15.46
CA GLU A 730 17.66 21.72 -14.29
C GLU A 730 16.48 20.87 -14.77
N VAL A 731 16.35 19.66 -14.24
CA VAL A 731 15.18 18.80 -14.42
C VAL A 731 14.41 18.74 -13.12
N ARG A 732 13.08 18.71 -13.23
CA ARG A 732 12.17 18.65 -12.08
C ARG A 732 11.08 17.62 -12.34
N GLY A 733 10.74 16.88 -11.29
CA GLY A 733 9.58 16.02 -11.26
C GLY A 733 8.65 16.44 -10.13
N GLU A 734 7.36 16.57 -10.42
CA GLU A 734 6.35 16.97 -9.45
C GLU A 734 6.06 15.83 -8.47
N MET A 735 6.07 16.14 -7.18
CA MET A 735 5.82 15.17 -6.12
C MET A 735 4.31 15.07 -5.85
N PRO A 736 3.73 13.85 -5.81
CA PRO A 736 2.31 13.69 -5.52
C PRO A 736 1.91 14.28 -4.17
N SER A 737 0.73 14.91 -4.10
CA SER A 737 0.22 15.50 -2.85
C SER A 737 -0.31 14.48 -1.84
N GLU A 738 -0.62 13.26 -2.29
CA GLU A 738 -1.34 12.26 -1.48
C GLU A 738 -0.43 11.22 -0.80
N VAL A 739 0.84 11.10 -1.21
CA VAL A 739 1.76 10.11 -0.65
C VAL A 739 2.08 10.39 0.83
N ALA A 740 2.25 9.33 1.62
CA ALA A 740 2.54 9.45 3.04
C ALA A 740 4.01 9.85 3.30
N LEU A 741 4.25 10.70 4.31
CA LEU A 741 5.60 11.17 4.69
C LEU A 741 6.14 10.33 5.87
N PRO A 742 7.45 9.98 5.90
CA PRO A 742 8.51 10.41 4.99
C PRO A 742 8.56 9.65 3.65
N ILE A 743 8.91 10.37 2.58
CA ILE A 743 9.21 9.83 1.25
C ILE A 743 10.70 9.50 1.15
N LYS A 744 11.05 8.27 0.78
CA LYS A 744 12.41 7.81 0.51
C LYS A 744 12.70 7.83 -0.98
N LEU A 745 13.80 8.46 -1.42
CA LEU A 745 14.32 8.31 -2.78
C LEU A 745 15.06 6.96 -2.89
N GLU A 746 14.59 6.06 -3.76
CA GLU A 746 15.23 4.74 -3.96
C GLU A 746 16.28 4.79 -5.06
N LYS A 747 15.92 5.40 -6.19
CA LYS A 747 16.79 5.51 -7.35
C LYS A 747 16.36 6.64 -8.28
N ILE A 748 17.32 7.12 -9.04
CA ILE A 748 17.10 7.86 -10.28
C ILE A 748 17.42 6.91 -11.42
N TYR A 749 16.59 6.82 -12.45
CA TYR A 749 16.83 5.87 -13.53
C TYR A 749 16.43 6.43 -14.89
N PHE A 750 17.11 5.92 -15.91
CA PHE A 750 16.87 6.27 -17.30
C PHE A 750 16.31 5.07 -18.02
N VAL A 751 15.36 5.30 -18.92
CA VAL A 751 14.57 4.21 -19.48
C VAL A 751 14.10 4.46 -20.89
N GLU A 752 14.43 3.51 -21.75
CA GLU A 752 13.98 3.42 -23.13
C GLU A 752 12.90 2.36 -23.27
N THR A 753 11.75 2.76 -23.77
CA THR A 753 10.60 1.87 -24.01
C THR A 753 10.44 1.51 -25.48
N HIS A 754 11.04 2.27 -26.39
CA HIS A 754 10.96 2.07 -27.83
C HIS A 754 11.98 1.03 -28.27
N LYS A 755 11.52 -0.21 -28.47
CA LYS A 755 12.38 -1.36 -28.82
C LYS A 755 12.94 -1.26 -30.23
N GLU A 756 12.36 -0.44 -31.09
CA GLU A 756 12.75 -0.22 -32.47
C GLU A 756 13.90 0.79 -32.63
N ILE A 757 14.25 1.54 -31.58
CA ILE A 757 15.29 2.56 -31.65
C ILE A 757 16.68 1.96 -31.96
N GLU A 758 17.47 2.73 -32.71
CA GLU A 758 18.86 2.40 -32.99
C GLU A 758 19.69 2.33 -31.71
N LYS A 759 20.71 1.46 -31.72
CA LYS A 759 21.65 1.34 -30.60
C LYS A 759 22.42 2.66 -30.45
N LYS A 760 22.26 3.31 -29.30
CA LYS A 760 22.98 4.52 -28.91
C LYS A 760 23.85 4.21 -27.70
N SER A 761 24.95 4.93 -27.58
CA SER A 761 25.77 4.96 -26.37
C SER A 761 26.17 6.38 -26.07
N GLY A 762 26.39 6.72 -24.81
CA GLY A 762 26.58 8.09 -24.38
C GLY A 762 27.01 8.24 -22.93
N GLU A 763 27.08 9.49 -22.50
CA GLU A 763 27.40 9.86 -21.12
C GLU A 763 26.58 11.07 -20.69
N ILE A 764 26.11 11.02 -19.45
CA ILE A 764 25.42 12.12 -18.79
C ILE A 764 26.05 12.37 -17.43
N PHE A 765 25.85 13.57 -16.90
CA PHE A 765 26.32 13.94 -15.58
C PHE A 765 25.15 14.47 -14.76
N ILE A 766 25.02 14.01 -13.52
CA ILE A 766 24.00 14.44 -12.58
C ILE A 766 24.69 15.18 -11.43
N ASP A 767 24.18 16.34 -11.08
CA ASP A 767 24.66 17.16 -9.98
C ASP A 767 23.48 17.75 -9.20
N ASP A 768 23.72 18.21 -7.97
CA ASP A 768 22.73 18.83 -7.07
C ASP A 768 21.35 18.14 -7.04
N ILE A 769 21.30 16.89 -6.57
CA ILE A 769 20.01 16.22 -6.33
C ILE A 769 19.35 16.90 -5.13
N MET A 770 18.12 17.39 -5.28
CA MET A 770 17.43 18.21 -4.28
C MET A 770 15.95 17.87 -4.13
N PHE A 771 15.44 17.98 -2.90
CA PHE A 771 14.02 18.21 -2.66
C PHE A 771 13.72 19.71 -2.68
N ILE A 772 12.70 20.13 -3.41
CA ILE A 772 12.24 21.53 -3.50
C ILE A 772 10.90 21.64 -2.77
N TYR A 773 10.80 22.58 -1.83
CA TYR A 773 9.61 22.81 -1.00
C TYR A 773 8.83 24.07 -1.40
N LYS A 774 9.41 24.91 -2.26
CA LYS A 774 8.76 26.09 -2.83
C LYS A 774 9.13 26.24 -4.30
N ASP A 775 8.14 26.22 -5.19
CA ASP A 775 8.31 26.29 -6.65
C ASP A 775 9.17 27.48 -7.11
N ALA A 776 9.06 28.61 -6.40
CA ALA A 776 9.80 29.84 -6.69
C ALA A 776 11.33 29.66 -6.61
N TYR A 777 11.83 28.64 -5.90
CA TYR A 777 13.26 28.34 -5.87
C TYR A 777 13.74 27.96 -7.27
N LYS A 778 14.92 28.42 -7.69
CA LYS A 778 15.59 27.97 -8.92
C LYS A 778 17.02 27.57 -8.61
N ASN A 779 17.46 26.41 -9.12
CA ASN A 779 18.86 26.02 -8.99
C ASN A 779 19.69 26.75 -10.06
N THR A 780 20.15 27.95 -9.71
CA THR A 780 21.11 28.70 -10.53
C THR A 780 22.52 28.38 -10.08
N LYS A 781 23.48 28.27 -11.02
CA LYS A 781 24.91 28.09 -10.72
C LYS A 781 25.35 29.13 -9.69
N LYS A 782 25.67 28.68 -8.47
CA LYS A 782 25.95 29.56 -7.34
C LYS A 782 27.44 29.80 -7.24
N GLU A 783 27.84 31.05 -7.04
CA GLU A 783 29.07 31.27 -6.29
C GLU A 783 28.82 30.79 -4.86
N LEU A 784 29.77 30.05 -4.27
CA LEU A 784 29.65 29.60 -2.88
C LEU A 784 29.48 30.84 -1.98
N THR A 785 28.29 30.96 -1.39
CA THR A 785 27.89 32.06 -0.48
C THR A 785 28.47 31.86 0.92
N THR A 786 28.82 30.62 1.26
CA THR A 786 29.47 30.30 2.52
C THR A 786 30.97 30.59 2.45
N LYS A 787 31.44 31.52 3.27
CA LYS A 787 32.82 32.00 3.32
C LYS A 787 33.54 31.56 4.59
N ILE A 788 34.81 31.19 4.42
CA ILE A 788 35.78 30.99 5.50
C ILE A 788 36.91 31.99 5.28
N GLU A 789 37.08 32.92 6.22
CA GLU A 789 38.02 34.04 6.08
C GLU A 789 38.88 34.25 7.32
N GLY A 790 39.98 34.98 7.16
CA GLY A 790 40.81 35.41 8.29
C GLY A 790 41.39 34.26 9.11
N ILE A 791 41.75 33.16 8.43
CA ILE A 791 42.28 31.96 9.08
C ILE A 791 43.61 32.26 9.80
N TYR A 792 43.68 31.89 11.07
CA TYR A 792 44.89 31.79 11.85
C TYR A 792 44.99 30.37 12.42
N PRO A 793 46.13 29.68 12.31
CA PRO A 793 47.33 30.06 11.58
C PRO A 793 47.08 30.15 10.07
N SER A 794 47.88 30.94 9.33
CA SER A 794 47.77 30.99 7.87
C SER A 794 48.42 29.76 7.22
N ASN A 795 48.10 29.48 5.96
CA ASN A 795 48.71 28.37 5.23
C ASN A 795 50.26 28.49 5.20
N ASN A 796 50.95 27.39 5.45
CA ASN A 796 52.40 27.24 5.62
C ASN A 796 53.02 28.04 6.78
N MET A 797 52.24 28.45 7.79
CA MET A 797 52.78 29.16 8.96
C MET A 797 53.53 28.21 9.91
N SER A 798 54.72 28.63 10.37
CA SER A 798 55.42 28.00 11.49
C SER A 798 54.90 28.51 12.84
N ILE A 799 54.70 27.60 13.80
CA ILE A 799 54.12 27.90 15.12
C ILE A 799 54.98 27.26 16.20
N ASN A 800 55.51 28.07 17.11
CA ASN A 800 56.42 27.64 18.18
C ASN A 800 55.66 27.14 19.42
N ASN A 801 54.42 26.67 19.23
CA ASN A 801 53.59 26.15 20.29
C ASN A 801 52.84 24.93 19.80
N ARG A 802 53.02 23.81 20.49
CA ARG A 802 52.41 22.52 20.17
C ARG A 802 50.91 22.44 20.50
N LYS A 803 50.34 23.52 21.07
CA LYS A 803 48.90 23.72 21.24
C LYS A 803 48.56 25.20 21.01
N PHE A 804 47.88 25.50 19.91
CA PHE A 804 47.54 26.86 19.51
C PHE A 804 46.05 26.99 19.22
N ALA A 805 45.55 28.24 19.22
CA ALA A 805 44.17 28.52 18.82
C ALA A 805 44.09 28.59 17.29
N ILE A 806 43.06 27.96 16.73
CA ILE A 806 42.66 28.09 15.34
C ILE A 806 41.51 29.11 15.33
N LYS A 807 41.62 30.17 14.52
CA LYS A 807 40.60 31.21 14.40
C LYS A 807 40.20 31.39 12.96
N ALA A 808 38.91 31.55 12.71
CA ALA A 808 38.40 31.94 11.40
C ALA A 808 37.12 32.77 11.56
N LYS A 809 36.76 33.52 10.52
CA LYS A 809 35.39 34.00 10.34
C LYS A 809 34.66 33.04 9.43
N LEU A 810 33.48 32.63 9.87
CA LEU A 810 32.61 31.70 9.15
C LEU A 810 31.22 32.31 9.03
N TYR A 811 30.76 32.52 7.81
CA TYR A 811 29.46 33.10 7.54
C TYR A 811 28.93 32.68 6.16
N ASP A 812 27.61 32.78 5.99
CA ASP A 812 26.96 32.69 4.69
C ASP A 812 26.48 34.09 4.26
N GLU A 813 26.67 34.44 2.99
CA GLU A 813 26.31 35.76 2.45
C GLU A 813 24.81 35.94 2.22
N VAL A 814 24.04 34.84 2.09
CA VAL A 814 22.61 34.86 1.76
C VAL A 814 21.75 34.44 2.96
N THR A 815 22.24 33.49 3.75
CA THR A 815 21.51 32.86 4.85
C THR A 815 22.29 32.93 6.17
N ALA A 816 22.45 31.78 6.83
CA ALA A 816 23.22 31.62 8.06
C ALA A 816 24.01 30.31 7.97
N ILE A 817 25.03 30.21 8.81
CA ILE A 817 25.77 28.97 9.01
C ILE A 817 24.91 28.03 9.86
N ASP A 818 24.86 26.76 9.48
CA ASP A 818 24.37 25.72 10.37
C ASP A 818 25.46 25.41 11.41
N PRO A 819 25.33 25.85 12.68
CA PRO A 819 26.38 25.67 13.68
C PRO A 819 26.67 24.19 13.96
N TYR A 820 25.70 23.30 13.70
CA TYR A 820 25.84 21.85 13.88
C TYR A 820 26.55 21.17 12.70
N SER A 821 26.76 21.88 11.59
CA SER A 821 27.52 21.37 10.44
C SER A 821 29.03 21.63 10.54
N ILE A 822 29.46 22.46 11.49
CA ILE A 822 30.84 22.91 11.60
C ILE A 822 31.72 21.76 12.07
N LYS A 823 32.75 21.43 11.29
CA LYS A 823 33.81 20.50 11.67
C LYS A 823 35.16 21.17 11.52
N VAL A 824 35.94 21.15 12.60
CA VAL A 824 37.35 21.56 12.59
C VAL A 824 38.20 20.33 12.86
N LEU A 825 39.07 19.98 11.91
CA LEU A 825 39.93 18.80 11.98
C LEU A 825 41.39 19.22 12.00
N VAL A 826 42.19 18.58 12.85
CA VAL A 826 43.66 18.66 12.85
C VAL A 826 44.20 17.25 12.63
N ASP A 827 44.91 17.04 11.52
CA ASP A 827 45.33 15.72 11.03
C ASP A 827 44.20 14.69 10.95
N GLY A 828 42.99 15.16 10.61
CA GLY A 828 41.80 14.32 10.53
C GLY A 828 41.12 14.03 11.87
N VAL A 829 41.61 14.57 13.00
CA VAL A 829 41.00 14.44 14.33
C VAL A 829 40.20 15.70 14.67
N GLU A 830 38.97 15.55 15.16
CA GLU A 830 38.12 16.69 15.53
C GLU A 830 38.71 17.51 16.69
N ALA A 831 38.75 18.83 16.49
CA ALA A 831 39.14 19.82 17.48
C ALA A 831 37.91 20.38 18.18
N ARG A 832 38.04 20.72 19.47
CA ARG A 832 36.97 21.42 20.19
C ARG A 832 36.87 22.83 19.65
N PHE A 833 35.67 23.31 19.41
CA PHE A 833 35.43 24.65 18.89
C PHE A 833 34.29 25.37 19.60
N SER A 834 34.28 26.68 19.43
CA SER A 834 33.17 27.58 19.76
C SER A 834 32.92 28.45 18.54
N TYR A 835 31.66 28.57 18.14
CA TYR A 835 31.21 29.46 17.08
C TYR A 835 30.20 30.47 17.63
N ASN A 836 30.44 31.75 17.37
CA ASN A 836 29.52 32.82 17.74
C ASN A 836 28.81 33.34 16.49
N GLU A 837 27.52 33.03 16.36
CA GLU A 837 26.72 33.39 15.20
C GLU A 837 26.63 34.92 14.98
N LYS A 838 26.61 35.72 16.05
CA LYS A 838 26.54 37.18 15.96
C LYS A 838 27.83 37.81 15.46
N SER A 839 28.98 37.38 15.98
CA SER A 839 30.29 37.90 15.55
C SER A 839 30.86 37.17 14.33
N LYS A 840 30.25 36.04 13.94
CA LYS A 840 30.71 35.11 12.89
C LYS A 840 32.07 34.48 13.19
N GLU A 841 32.53 34.53 14.44
CA GLU A 841 33.86 34.06 14.84
C GLU A 841 33.84 32.59 15.25
N LEU A 842 34.73 31.82 14.64
CA LEU A 842 35.07 30.45 15.00
C LEU A 842 36.41 30.46 15.75
N ILE A 843 36.44 29.84 16.93
CA ILE A 843 37.66 29.57 17.68
C ILE A 843 37.71 28.08 18.00
N ALA A 844 38.79 27.41 17.63
CA ALA A 844 39.02 26.00 17.92
C ALA A 844 40.39 25.76 18.54
N VAL A 845 40.54 24.65 19.26
CA VAL A 845 41.80 24.22 19.87
C VAL A 845 41.98 22.72 19.63
N PRO A 846 43.16 22.27 19.17
CA PRO A 846 43.45 20.85 19.05
C PRO A 846 43.20 20.14 20.39
N ASP A 847 42.52 19.00 20.35
CA ASP A 847 42.19 18.23 21.56
C ASP A 847 43.45 17.66 22.23
N LYS A 848 44.50 17.39 21.42
CA LYS A 848 45.81 16.87 21.86
C LYS A 848 46.95 17.85 21.57
N VAL A 849 48.04 17.69 22.30
CA VAL A 849 49.31 18.38 22.02
C VAL A 849 49.92 17.77 20.75
N LEU A 850 50.16 18.61 19.74
CA LEU A 850 50.69 18.20 18.44
C LEU A 850 52.16 17.81 18.55
N LYS A 851 52.73 17.09 17.58
CA LYS A 851 54.17 16.80 17.52
C LYS A 851 54.89 17.96 16.80
N ASN A 852 56.22 17.93 16.77
CA ASN A 852 56.94 18.84 15.88
C ASN A 852 56.82 18.30 14.45
N GLY A 853 56.66 19.19 13.47
CA GLY A 853 56.51 18.85 12.05
C GLY A 853 55.22 19.39 11.43
N ALA A 854 54.94 18.90 10.23
CA ALA A 854 53.80 19.35 9.42
C ALA A 854 52.47 18.76 9.92
N HIS A 855 51.46 19.62 9.99
CA HIS A 855 50.10 19.32 10.40
C HIS A 855 49.09 19.93 9.42
N ILE A 856 47.96 19.26 9.24
CA ILE A 856 46.90 19.69 8.32
C ILE A 856 45.70 20.15 9.14
N ILE A 857 45.26 21.39 8.91
CA ILE A 857 43.99 21.90 9.46
C ILE A 857 42.95 21.87 8.34
N THR A 858 41.79 21.29 8.63
CA THR A 858 40.60 21.36 7.77
C THR A 858 39.45 22.04 8.51
N ILE A 859 38.79 22.99 7.87
CA ILE A 859 37.51 23.55 8.33
C ILE A 859 36.44 23.27 7.27
N ASN A 860 35.37 22.62 7.72
CA ASN A 860 34.16 22.39 6.94
C ASN A 860 32.98 23.03 7.66
N ALA A 861 32.07 23.61 6.89
CA ALA A 861 30.80 24.13 7.39
C ALA A 861 29.82 24.19 6.24
N LYS A 862 28.54 24.11 6.57
CA LYS A 862 27.42 24.23 5.64
C LYS A 862 26.53 25.39 6.06
N ASN A 863 25.85 26.00 5.09
CA ASN A 863 24.76 26.90 5.41
C ASN A 863 23.53 26.11 5.89
N ILE A 864 22.48 26.81 6.31
CA ILE A 864 21.26 26.17 6.81
C ILE A 864 20.57 25.26 5.78
N TYR A 865 20.82 25.43 4.48
CA TYR A 865 20.30 24.58 3.40
C TYR A 865 21.16 23.34 3.09
N GLY A 866 22.29 23.17 3.79
CA GLY A 866 23.20 22.04 3.61
C GLY A 866 24.25 22.24 2.52
N GLU A 867 24.37 23.45 1.97
CA GLU A 867 25.36 23.79 0.95
C GLU A 867 26.71 24.06 1.64
N SER A 868 27.78 23.38 1.20
CA SER A 868 29.10 23.45 1.82
C SER A 868 29.87 24.72 1.44
N ALA A 869 30.62 25.28 2.39
CA ALA A 869 31.74 26.16 2.07
C ALA A 869 32.79 25.41 1.24
N ARG A 870 33.60 26.15 0.47
CA ARG A 870 34.83 25.60 -0.10
C ARG A 870 35.68 25.10 1.07
N ARG A 871 35.85 23.78 1.17
CA ARG A 871 36.65 23.13 2.20
C ARG A 871 37.98 23.85 2.33
N LEU A 872 38.22 24.48 3.47
CA LEU A 872 39.49 25.12 3.75
C LEU A 872 40.43 24.04 4.28
N LYS A 873 41.50 23.79 3.54
CA LYS A 873 42.61 22.92 3.96
C LYS A 873 43.88 23.75 3.95
N ILE A 874 44.56 23.84 5.08
CA ILE A 874 45.83 24.53 5.22
C ILE A 874 46.86 23.63 5.90
N ASP A 875 48.11 23.80 5.51
CA ASP A 875 49.27 23.15 6.11
C ASP A 875 49.88 24.13 7.14
N VAL A 876 50.31 23.61 8.28
CA VAL A 876 51.02 24.39 9.32
C VAL A 876 52.20 23.58 9.84
N ASN A 877 53.30 24.23 10.19
CA ASN A 877 54.48 23.56 10.74
C ASN A 877 54.62 23.90 12.22
N VAL A 878 54.70 22.89 13.08
CA VAL A 878 54.89 23.07 14.52
C VAL A 878 56.36 22.85 14.84
N GLU A 879 57.01 23.86 15.44
CA GLU A 879 58.44 23.87 15.77
C GLU A 879 58.72 23.65 17.26
#